data_AF-A0A6P1E0G9-F1
#
_entry.id   AF-A0A6P1E0G9-F1
#
_cell.length_a   1.000
_cell.length_b   1.000
_cell.length_c   1.000
_cell.angle_alpha   90.00
_cell.angle_beta   90.00
_cell.angle_gamma   90.00
#
_symmetry.space_group_name_H-M   'P 1'
#
loop_
_entity.id
_entity.type
_entity.pdbx_description
1 polymer ?
#
loop_
_entity_poly.entity_id
_entity_poly.type
_entity_poly.pdbx_seq_one_letter_code
_entity_poly.pdbx_strand_id
1 'polypeptide(L)'
;MEDLRELFHRVRVYGSTGVLALHKPLLLLFALGRCLNEKPRMTPFSVVDLKLKLLFSRFYRDGLAKGNTHYPFGRLENDGLWEIEKSSELKRTSVGHLIKPELIERNIHGGFSAPIYNALRADKQLILKISQDILDQYFESSIQQDLRVAVGLPADSEKYGADMENSISNLKDAVGEYEHILDCKNKDCNDFIDYLNSLHNVTAGGANALAESQAMSRYFGELYEPFGVTETIFDLMGDYRDCVVILTGHAGDGKSTVALDVLKRLRGIPLREPLDQPLKALESVDHPTKPGRVVSVVKDMSELSAEQRLQWLNDAFKSNGSWLIISNTGPLLNTLGEYAKNAPGDIESRILGLLNKPYSSGNLGPHTLTEFPKDVVILNMTRLDNVALGAKLLARMVDHSGWRRCDACDVSMACPLRLNRRALQETGPVIEARVRWIYQRLTAYEQRLTLRQMVAHLAFSLTGGMTCHEARTSVNGSTAEGVDRGTEGLEEILFSEGFFGYRKGKPLPKSDRLRAIELMRRQRFGAPVAVDFERQLPSIEGPDWVTHSDALAAVAQRWRERAGEAAGSRWRFAQRRMLYLFGQPISGAASQLDTYLDHFLQSPRLRDFDQWRHAEAIEISPVERKRLCKNCLRVLLEIYSGFSAGQFRADQEYLYLTLRRPDRAVVQPTQLVVAELPFSDFDLDYDPLARVPLLRFQNGKVSLLLSLPLLDFIHRRHEGQLGSDLSQIHLAQLEWFRAELLRMTDKKIGRNDVVFLRAGIDGQTHLHRYVLDEENQRLELET
;
A
#
# COMPACT_ATOMS: atom_id res chain seq x y z
N MET A 1 -45.09 -32.19 14.74
CA MET A 1 -43.79 -32.28 15.43
C MET A 1 -42.91 -33.40 14.87
N GLU A 2 -43.43 -34.60 14.58
CA GLU A 2 -42.65 -35.70 13.93
C GLU A 2 -42.13 -35.37 12.52
N ASP A 3 -42.89 -34.60 11.73
CA ASP A 3 -42.56 -34.24 10.34
C ASP A 3 -41.27 -33.40 10.19
N LEU A 4 -40.99 -32.49 11.15
CA LEU A 4 -39.82 -31.62 11.08
C LEU A 4 -38.53 -32.38 11.46
N ARG A 5 -38.59 -33.25 12.46
CA ARG A 5 -37.44 -34.07 12.87
C ARG A 5 -37.03 -35.01 11.73
N GLU A 6 -37.99 -35.59 11.02
CA GLU A 6 -37.73 -36.43 9.85
C GLU A 6 -37.10 -35.64 8.68
N LEU A 7 -37.49 -34.38 8.48
CA LEU A 7 -36.89 -33.49 7.47
C LEU A 7 -35.38 -33.28 7.70
N PHE A 8 -34.94 -33.12 8.95
CA PHE A 8 -33.51 -33.01 9.29
C PHE A 8 -32.75 -34.32 9.11
N HIS A 9 -33.38 -35.48 9.35
CA HIS A 9 -32.77 -36.80 9.10
C HIS A 9 -32.58 -37.10 7.60
N ARG A 10 -33.43 -36.52 6.74
CA ARG A 10 -33.38 -36.70 5.28
C ARG A 10 -32.34 -35.82 4.58
N VAL A 11 -31.59 -34.98 5.31
CA VAL A 11 -30.55 -34.10 4.75
C VAL A 11 -29.47 -34.93 4.08
N ARG A 12 -29.29 -34.73 2.78
CA ARG A 12 -28.31 -35.50 2.00
C ARG A 12 -26.89 -35.01 2.28
N VAL A 13 -26.09 -35.85 2.94
CA VAL A 13 -24.67 -35.60 3.17
C VAL A 13 -23.84 -36.41 2.19
N TYR A 14 -22.89 -35.75 1.51
CA TYR A 14 -21.99 -36.40 0.55
C TYR A 14 -20.97 -37.28 1.30
N GLY A 15 -20.68 -38.48 0.78
CA GLY A 15 -19.64 -39.37 1.30
C GLY A 15 -18.73 -39.87 0.17
N SER A 16 -17.42 -39.69 0.31
CA SER A 16 -16.42 -40.37 -0.52
C SER A 16 -15.69 -41.36 0.37
N THR A 17 -15.57 -42.62 -0.08
CA THR A 17 -14.73 -43.66 0.57
C THR A 17 -14.98 -43.84 2.08
N GLY A 18 -16.25 -43.94 2.49
CA GLY A 18 -16.63 -44.30 3.86
C GLY A 18 -16.61 -43.18 4.90
N VAL A 19 -16.25 -41.94 4.53
CA VAL A 19 -16.25 -40.77 5.46
C VAL A 19 -17.32 -39.76 5.03
N LEU A 20 -18.25 -39.46 5.94
CA LEU A 20 -19.32 -38.47 5.72
C LEU A 20 -18.78 -37.04 5.81
N ALA A 21 -19.24 -36.16 4.92
CA ALA A 21 -18.79 -34.77 4.89
C ALA A 21 -19.51 -33.90 5.95
N LEU A 22 -18.78 -33.37 6.93
CA LEU A 22 -19.36 -32.62 8.06
C LEU A 22 -19.82 -31.19 7.75
N HIS A 23 -19.78 -30.77 6.47
CA HIS A 23 -20.10 -29.40 6.06
C HIS A 23 -21.55 -28.97 6.41
N LYS A 24 -22.55 -29.80 6.09
CA LYS A 24 -23.97 -29.52 6.37
C LYS A 24 -24.31 -29.70 7.86
N PRO A 25 -23.90 -30.80 8.53
CA PRO A 25 -24.14 -30.98 9.97
C PRO A 25 -23.64 -29.79 10.82
N LEU A 26 -22.44 -29.28 10.54
CA LEU A 26 -21.88 -28.13 11.28
C LEU A 26 -22.65 -26.83 11.05
N LEU A 27 -23.14 -26.58 9.82
CA LEU A 27 -23.99 -25.42 9.53
C LEU A 27 -25.35 -25.53 10.21
N LEU A 28 -25.97 -26.72 10.23
CA LEU A 28 -27.25 -26.96 10.89
C LEU A 28 -27.14 -26.78 12.40
N LEU A 29 -26.10 -27.33 13.05
CA LEU A 29 -25.88 -27.14 14.49
C LEU A 29 -25.67 -25.67 14.85
N PHE A 30 -24.89 -24.94 14.04
CA PHE A 30 -24.74 -23.50 14.21
C PHE A 30 -26.07 -22.74 14.08
N ALA A 31 -26.88 -23.07 13.07
CA ALA A 31 -28.17 -22.43 12.85
C ALA A 31 -29.19 -22.76 13.95
N LEU A 32 -29.20 -24.01 14.45
CA LEU A 32 -30.04 -24.46 15.56
C LEU A 32 -29.67 -23.74 16.86
N GLY A 33 -28.37 -23.61 17.16
CA GLY A 33 -27.90 -22.83 18.32
C GLY A 33 -28.29 -21.36 18.22
N ARG A 34 -28.22 -20.74 17.04
CA ARG A 34 -28.73 -19.37 16.82
C ARG A 34 -30.23 -19.26 17.04
N CYS A 35 -31.00 -20.23 16.54
CA CYS A 35 -32.46 -20.27 16.70
C CYS A 35 -32.86 -20.42 18.18
N LEU A 36 -32.18 -21.30 18.93
CA LEU A 36 -32.39 -21.50 20.37
C LEU A 36 -32.17 -20.21 21.17
N ASN A 37 -31.17 -19.43 20.77
CA ASN A 37 -30.80 -18.15 21.37
C ASN A 37 -31.56 -16.95 20.77
N GLU A 38 -32.65 -17.19 20.05
CA GLU A 38 -33.56 -16.17 19.51
C GLU A 38 -32.87 -15.12 18.61
N LYS A 39 -31.77 -15.51 17.95
CA LYS A 39 -31.06 -14.63 17.01
C LYS A 39 -31.84 -14.47 15.70
N PRO A 40 -31.60 -13.38 14.93
CA PRO A 40 -32.28 -13.15 13.65
C PRO A 40 -32.19 -14.36 12.71
N ARG A 41 -33.32 -14.68 12.06
CA ARG A 41 -33.48 -15.84 11.17
C ARG A 41 -32.49 -15.85 10.02
N MET A 42 -32.35 -14.71 9.32
CA MET A 42 -31.46 -14.54 8.18
C MET A 42 -30.11 -14.02 8.68
N THR A 43 -29.02 -14.70 8.31
CA THR A 43 -27.65 -14.35 8.73
C THR A 43 -26.79 -14.02 7.51
N PRO A 44 -25.98 -12.94 7.52
CA PRO A 44 -25.08 -12.63 6.43
C PRO A 44 -24.12 -13.79 6.15
N PHE A 45 -23.86 -14.09 4.87
CA PHE A 45 -22.96 -15.18 4.49
C PHE A 45 -21.55 -14.97 5.05
N SER A 46 -21.07 -13.73 5.19
CA SER A 46 -19.77 -13.42 5.80
C SER A 46 -19.64 -13.94 7.24
N VAL A 47 -20.71 -13.85 8.03
CA VAL A 47 -20.79 -14.36 9.41
C VAL A 47 -20.84 -15.89 9.42
N VAL A 48 -21.63 -16.48 8.51
CA VAL A 48 -21.70 -17.93 8.35
C VAL A 48 -20.34 -18.50 7.92
N ASP A 49 -19.66 -17.85 6.98
CA ASP A 49 -18.32 -18.25 6.49
C ASP A 49 -17.28 -18.21 7.61
N LEU A 50 -17.24 -17.14 8.39
CA LEU A 50 -16.31 -17.01 9.51
C LEU A 50 -16.55 -18.11 10.55
N LYS A 51 -17.81 -18.31 10.95
CA LYS A 51 -18.13 -19.33 11.97
C LYS A 51 -17.83 -20.75 11.48
N LEU A 52 -18.16 -21.07 10.23
CA LEU A 52 -17.84 -22.37 9.66
C LEU A 52 -16.33 -22.58 9.53
N LYS A 53 -15.53 -21.56 9.19
CA LYS A 53 -14.06 -21.67 9.21
C LYS A 53 -13.54 -22.04 10.61
N LEU A 54 -14.06 -21.40 11.66
CA LEU A 54 -13.69 -21.71 13.04
C LEU A 54 -14.10 -23.14 13.42
N LEU A 55 -15.33 -23.55 13.12
CA LEU A 55 -15.81 -24.90 13.39
C LEU A 55 -15.01 -25.95 12.59
N PHE A 56 -14.70 -25.70 11.32
CA PHE A 56 -13.91 -26.62 10.50
C PHE A 56 -12.46 -26.71 11.01
N SER A 57 -11.86 -25.61 11.47
CA SER A 57 -10.51 -25.64 12.03
C SER A 57 -10.37 -26.58 13.23
N ARG A 58 -11.43 -26.67 14.05
CA ARG A 58 -11.45 -27.45 15.29
C ARG A 58 -11.99 -28.86 15.09
N PHE A 59 -13.05 -29.03 14.30
CA PHE A 59 -13.81 -30.28 14.22
C PHE A 59 -13.79 -30.94 12.83
N TYR A 60 -13.29 -30.27 11.78
CA TYR A 60 -13.31 -30.80 10.41
C TYR A 60 -12.23 -30.18 9.50
N ARG A 61 -10.95 -30.47 9.80
CA ARG A 61 -9.78 -29.81 9.15
C ARG A 61 -9.75 -29.99 7.63
N ASP A 62 -10.19 -31.14 7.13
CA ASP A 62 -10.24 -31.43 5.70
C ASP A 62 -11.18 -30.50 4.93
N GLY A 63 -12.29 -30.09 5.56
CA GLY A 63 -13.21 -29.10 4.99
C GLY A 63 -12.61 -27.70 4.94
N LEU A 64 -11.78 -27.34 5.93
CA LEU A 64 -11.07 -26.06 5.96
C LEU A 64 -10.02 -25.97 4.85
N ALA A 65 -9.22 -27.02 4.66
CA ALA A 65 -8.16 -27.07 3.65
C ALA A 65 -8.70 -26.86 2.22
N LYS A 66 -9.95 -27.27 1.96
CA LYS A 66 -10.62 -27.14 0.65
C LYS A 66 -11.31 -25.78 0.44
N GLY A 67 -11.44 -24.93 1.47
CA GLY A 67 -12.03 -23.58 1.34
C GLY A 67 -13.53 -23.52 1.02
N ASN A 68 -14.24 -24.65 1.16
CA ASN A 68 -15.59 -24.87 0.61
C ASN A 68 -16.72 -24.55 1.60
N THR A 69 -16.53 -23.57 2.48
CA THR A 69 -17.51 -23.13 3.49
C THR A 69 -18.82 -22.57 2.90
N HIS A 70 -18.82 -22.16 1.63
CA HIS A 70 -19.99 -21.69 0.89
C HIS A 70 -20.86 -22.80 0.30
N TYR A 71 -20.34 -24.03 0.18
CA TYR A 71 -21.10 -25.16 -0.35
C TYR A 71 -22.29 -25.58 0.52
N PRO A 72 -22.15 -25.77 1.85
CA PRO A 72 -23.31 -26.14 2.67
C PRO A 72 -24.38 -25.03 2.65
N PHE A 73 -23.98 -23.76 2.57
CA PHE A 73 -24.89 -22.61 2.51
C PHE A 73 -25.83 -22.67 1.29
N GLY A 74 -25.30 -22.97 0.10
CA GLY A 74 -26.11 -23.14 -1.12
C GLY A 74 -26.80 -24.50 -1.24
N ARG A 75 -26.23 -25.56 -0.66
CA ARG A 75 -26.76 -26.93 -0.82
C ARG A 75 -27.94 -27.24 0.10
N LEU A 76 -28.03 -26.59 1.28
CA LEU A 76 -29.18 -26.76 2.18
C LEU A 76 -30.49 -26.18 1.62
N GLU A 77 -30.39 -25.25 0.66
CA GLU A 77 -31.56 -24.74 -0.07
C GLU A 77 -32.26 -25.86 -0.86
N ASN A 78 -31.48 -26.75 -1.47
CA ASN A 78 -32.01 -27.91 -2.19
C ASN A 78 -32.62 -28.98 -1.26
N ASP A 79 -32.27 -28.97 0.03
CA ASP A 79 -32.83 -29.88 1.04
C ASP A 79 -34.14 -29.32 1.63
N GLY A 80 -34.62 -28.14 1.18
CA GLY A 80 -35.86 -27.52 1.64
C GLY A 80 -35.79 -26.91 3.04
N LEU A 81 -34.60 -26.92 3.68
CA LEU A 81 -34.39 -26.39 5.03
C LEU A 81 -34.01 -24.91 5.04
N TRP A 82 -33.39 -24.43 3.97
CA TRP A 82 -32.68 -23.16 3.94
C TRP A 82 -33.25 -22.21 2.89
N GLU A 83 -33.26 -20.93 3.21
CA GLU A 83 -33.66 -19.84 2.34
C GLU A 83 -32.47 -18.91 2.13
N ILE A 84 -32.24 -18.48 0.88
CA ILE A 84 -31.17 -17.56 0.51
C ILE A 84 -31.80 -16.34 -0.14
N GLU A 85 -31.44 -15.16 0.36
CA GLU A 85 -31.90 -13.88 -0.18
C GLU A 85 -31.50 -13.75 -1.66
N LYS A 86 -32.47 -13.41 -2.52
CA LYS A 86 -32.28 -13.19 -3.97
C LYS A 86 -31.57 -14.35 -4.69
N SER A 87 -31.80 -15.60 -4.24
CA SER A 87 -31.14 -16.80 -4.78
C SER A 87 -31.18 -16.95 -6.31
N SER A 88 -32.29 -16.52 -6.94
CA SER A 88 -32.47 -16.54 -8.40
C SER A 88 -31.56 -15.58 -9.17
N GLU A 89 -31.00 -14.56 -8.51
CA GLU A 89 -30.13 -13.54 -9.10
C GLU A 89 -28.63 -13.83 -8.88
N LEU A 90 -28.30 -14.95 -8.22
CA LEU A 90 -26.94 -15.35 -7.89
C LEU A 90 -26.36 -16.28 -8.94
N LYS A 91 -25.08 -16.09 -9.27
CA LYS A 91 -24.38 -16.96 -10.22
C LYS A 91 -24.08 -18.30 -9.58
N ARG A 92 -24.21 -19.36 -10.39
CA ARG A 92 -23.89 -20.74 -10.00
C ARG A 92 -22.91 -21.35 -11.00
N THR A 93 -22.02 -22.19 -10.49
CA THR A 93 -21.16 -23.05 -11.31
C THR A 93 -21.99 -24.09 -12.07
N SER A 94 -21.39 -24.75 -13.06
CA SER A 94 -22.04 -25.84 -13.84
C SER A 94 -22.54 -26.99 -12.97
N VAL A 95 -21.98 -27.18 -11.77
CA VAL A 95 -22.39 -28.18 -10.77
C VAL A 95 -23.39 -27.63 -9.73
N GLY A 96 -23.87 -26.39 -9.90
CA GLY A 96 -24.91 -25.76 -9.09
C GLY A 96 -24.44 -25.06 -7.81
N HIS A 97 -23.13 -24.93 -7.57
CA HIS A 97 -22.60 -24.22 -6.41
C HIS A 97 -22.62 -22.71 -6.60
N LEU A 98 -23.05 -21.97 -5.57
CA LEU A 98 -22.97 -20.50 -5.51
C LEU A 98 -21.51 -20.01 -5.54
N ILE A 99 -21.27 -18.80 -6.00
CA ILE A 99 -19.94 -18.20 -6.10
C ILE A 99 -19.61 -17.44 -4.81
N LYS A 100 -18.58 -17.88 -4.08
CA LYS A 100 -18.21 -17.31 -2.77
C LYS A 100 -17.93 -15.80 -2.77
N PRO A 101 -17.12 -15.23 -3.69
CA PRO A 101 -16.92 -13.78 -3.76
C PRO A 101 -18.23 -13.00 -3.91
N GLU A 102 -19.14 -13.46 -4.76
CA GLU A 102 -20.42 -12.79 -5.01
C GLU A 102 -21.32 -12.75 -3.76
N LEU A 103 -21.34 -13.84 -2.97
CA LEU A 103 -22.08 -13.89 -1.70
C LEU A 103 -21.56 -12.87 -0.67
N ILE A 104 -20.25 -12.63 -0.67
CA ILE A 104 -19.59 -11.69 0.25
C ILE A 104 -19.79 -10.24 -0.25
N GLU A 105 -19.50 -9.97 -1.52
CA GLU A 105 -19.60 -8.64 -2.13
C GLU A 105 -21.03 -8.09 -2.09
N ARG A 106 -22.04 -8.94 -2.31
CA ARG A 106 -23.46 -8.55 -2.29
C ARG A 106 -24.10 -8.65 -0.90
N ASN A 107 -23.34 -9.00 0.14
CA ASN A 107 -23.82 -9.20 1.52
C ASN A 107 -25.08 -10.08 1.60
N ILE A 108 -25.06 -11.24 0.94
CA ILE A 108 -26.22 -12.13 0.83
C ILE A 108 -26.52 -12.79 2.18
N HIS A 109 -27.79 -12.77 2.59
CA HIS A 109 -28.24 -13.43 3.81
C HIS A 109 -28.85 -14.81 3.52
N GLY A 110 -28.71 -15.73 4.48
CA GLY A 110 -29.39 -17.02 4.45
C GLY A 110 -29.66 -17.57 5.84
N GLY A 111 -30.63 -18.47 5.93
CA GLY A 111 -31.09 -19.04 7.20
C GLY A 111 -32.15 -20.11 7.00
N PHE A 112 -32.72 -20.61 8.09
CA PHE A 112 -33.89 -21.49 7.99
C PHE A 112 -35.05 -20.79 7.29
N SER A 113 -35.80 -21.53 6.49
CA SER A 113 -37.04 -21.00 5.89
C SER A 113 -38.00 -20.51 6.96
N ALA A 114 -38.81 -19.50 6.65
CA ALA A 114 -39.72 -18.91 7.62
C ALA A 114 -40.62 -19.94 8.36
N PRO A 115 -41.23 -20.94 7.68
CA PRO A 115 -42.03 -21.98 8.37
C PRO A 115 -41.20 -22.81 9.37
N ILE A 116 -39.98 -23.18 9.00
CA ILE A 116 -39.09 -24.00 9.83
C ILE A 116 -38.60 -23.20 11.03
N TYR A 117 -38.15 -21.96 10.81
CA TYR A 117 -37.67 -21.11 11.89
C TYR A 117 -38.77 -20.83 12.92
N ASN A 118 -40.01 -20.57 12.48
CA ASN A 118 -41.13 -20.34 13.37
C ASN A 118 -41.51 -21.60 14.17
N ALA A 119 -41.47 -22.77 13.53
CA ALA A 119 -41.72 -24.04 14.21
C ALA A 119 -40.64 -24.37 15.26
N LEU A 120 -39.37 -24.13 14.94
CA LEU A 120 -38.25 -24.32 15.88
C LEU A 120 -38.31 -23.32 17.04
N ARG A 121 -38.63 -22.05 16.76
CA ARG A 121 -38.76 -21.02 17.80
C ARG A 121 -39.90 -21.32 18.78
N ALA A 122 -40.99 -21.93 18.31
CA ALA A 122 -42.13 -22.31 19.13
C ALA A 122 -41.85 -23.50 20.07
N ASP A 123 -40.89 -24.36 19.74
CA ASP A 123 -40.54 -25.54 20.52
C ASP A 123 -39.02 -25.69 20.70
N LYS A 124 -38.50 -25.12 21.80
CA LYS A 124 -37.09 -25.22 22.16
C LYS A 124 -36.65 -26.67 22.46
N GLN A 125 -37.56 -27.54 22.91
CA GLN A 125 -37.24 -28.96 23.15
C GLN A 125 -37.03 -29.71 21.84
N LEU A 126 -37.75 -29.33 20.78
CA LEU A 126 -37.52 -29.86 19.44
C LEU A 126 -36.13 -29.50 18.90
N ILE A 127 -35.65 -28.27 19.15
CA ILE A 127 -34.29 -27.85 18.77
C ILE A 127 -33.24 -28.75 19.44
N LEU A 128 -33.40 -29.03 20.73
CA LEU A 128 -32.45 -29.88 21.48
C LEU A 128 -32.46 -31.33 20.99
N LYS A 129 -33.65 -31.88 20.70
CA LYS A 129 -33.79 -33.24 20.15
C LYS A 129 -33.13 -33.35 18.77
N ILE A 130 -33.43 -32.43 17.84
CA ILE A 130 -32.82 -32.41 16.51
C ILE A 130 -31.30 -32.23 16.60
N SER A 131 -30.83 -31.37 17.50
CA SER A 131 -29.40 -31.16 17.70
C SER A 131 -28.72 -32.43 18.22
N GLN A 132 -29.36 -33.16 19.15
CA GLN A 132 -28.85 -34.45 19.63
C GLN A 132 -28.80 -35.50 18.52
N ASP A 133 -29.85 -35.59 17.69
CA ASP A 133 -29.87 -36.54 16.57
C ASP A 133 -28.71 -36.28 15.59
N ILE A 134 -28.44 -35.01 15.25
CA ILE A 134 -27.31 -34.63 14.39
C ILE A 134 -25.98 -34.95 15.06
N LEU A 135 -25.86 -34.73 16.37
CA LEU A 135 -24.65 -35.04 17.13
C LEU A 135 -24.37 -36.54 17.13
N ASP A 136 -25.37 -37.37 17.42
CA ASP A 136 -25.24 -38.83 17.46
C ASP A 136 -24.98 -39.45 16.08
N GLN A 137 -25.54 -38.86 15.03
CA GLN A 137 -25.39 -39.36 13.68
C GLN A 137 -24.04 -39.04 13.04
N TYR A 138 -23.45 -37.87 13.34
CA TYR A 138 -22.28 -37.35 12.61
C TYR A 138 -21.02 -37.12 13.44
N PHE A 139 -21.10 -37.19 14.78
CA PHE A 139 -19.99 -36.82 15.65
C PHE A 139 -19.79 -37.83 16.79
N GLU A 140 -18.53 -38.16 17.09
CA GLU A 140 -18.20 -39.03 18.22
C GLU A 140 -18.54 -38.36 19.56
N SER A 141 -18.98 -39.15 20.54
CA SER A 141 -19.39 -38.65 21.87
C SER A 141 -18.31 -37.82 22.58
N SER A 142 -17.03 -38.08 22.28
CA SER A 142 -15.86 -37.35 22.81
C SER A 142 -15.82 -35.87 22.41
N ILE A 143 -16.40 -35.50 21.26
CA ILE A 143 -16.37 -34.13 20.71
C ILE A 143 -17.72 -33.40 20.80
N GLN A 144 -18.81 -34.12 21.12
CA GLN A 144 -20.16 -33.54 21.12
C GLN A 144 -20.30 -32.38 22.11
N GLN A 145 -19.66 -32.48 23.29
CA GLN A 145 -19.72 -31.44 24.31
C GLN A 145 -19.03 -30.14 23.86
N ASP A 146 -17.81 -30.25 23.34
CA ASP A 146 -17.07 -29.14 22.75
C ASP A 146 -17.83 -28.49 21.60
N LEU A 147 -18.54 -29.29 20.80
CA LEU A 147 -19.31 -28.81 19.67
C LEU A 147 -20.58 -28.07 20.12
N ARG A 148 -21.33 -28.61 21.10
CA ARG A 148 -22.51 -27.95 21.71
C ARG A 148 -22.14 -26.56 22.19
N VAL A 149 -21.06 -26.49 22.95
CA VAL A 149 -20.44 -25.28 23.46
C VAL A 149 -20.10 -24.33 22.29
N ALA A 150 -19.36 -24.81 21.28
CA ALA A 150 -18.96 -24.00 20.12
C ALA A 150 -20.12 -23.42 19.27
N VAL A 151 -21.27 -24.10 19.22
CA VAL A 151 -22.44 -23.66 18.45
C VAL A 151 -23.51 -22.94 19.28
N GLY A 152 -23.36 -22.86 20.61
CA GLY A 152 -24.29 -22.19 21.51
C GLY A 152 -25.50 -23.03 21.93
N LEU A 153 -25.32 -24.36 22.00
CA LEU A 153 -26.28 -25.31 22.58
C LEU A 153 -25.93 -25.62 24.05
N PRO A 154 -26.91 -25.96 24.90
CA PRO A 154 -26.65 -26.29 26.30
C PRO A 154 -25.78 -27.54 26.45
N ALA A 155 -24.82 -27.45 27.37
CA ALA A 155 -23.97 -28.53 27.85
C ALA A 155 -24.77 -29.49 28.76
N ASP A 156 -24.46 -30.78 28.74
CA ASP A 156 -25.10 -31.74 29.66
C ASP A 156 -24.66 -31.47 31.11
N SER A 157 -25.62 -31.08 31.94
CA SER A 157 -25.41 -30.69 33.33
C SER A 157 -25.42 -31.92 34.25
N GLU A 158 -24.35 -32.73 34.24
CA GLU A 158 -24.14 -33.72 35.32
C GLU A 158 -22.68 -33.94 35.74
N LYS A 159 -21.69 -33.25 35.14
CA LYS A 159 -20.34 -33.13 35.69
C LYS A 159 -19.78 -31.73 35.40
N TYR A 160 -19.18 -31.09 36.39
CA TYR A 160 -18.49 -29.78 36.35
C TYR A 160 -19.34 -28.52 36.60
N GLY A 161 -19.82 -28.37 37.84
CA GLY A 161 -20.14 -27.05 38.41
C GLY A 161 -18.90 -26.39 39.00
N ALA A 162 -18.04 -25.81 38.14
CA ALA A 162 -16.98 -24.84 38.51
C ALA A 162 -16.32 -24.20 37.26
N ASP A 163 -16.23 -24.94 36.15
CA ASP A 163 -15.53 -24.49 34.92
C ASP A 163 -16.44 -23.80 33.88
N MET A 164 -17.72 -23.65 34.21
CA MET A 164 -18.76 -23.18 33.30
C MET A 164 -18.79 -21.64 33.16
N GLU A 165 -18.36 -20.88 34.18
CA GLU A 165 -18.26 -19.41 34.08
C GLU A 165 -17.11 -18.96 33.17
N ASN A 166 -16.01 -19.72 33.12
CA ASN A 166 -14.86 -19.42 32.24
C ASN A 166 -15.04 -19.89 30.80
N SER A 167 -15.96 -20.83 30.54
CA SER A 167 -16.20 -21.35 29.20
C SER A 167 -17.31 -20.59 28.47
N ILE A 168 -18.32 -20.09 29.20
CA ILE A 168 -19.40 -19.27 28.64
C ILE A 168 -18.93 -17.84 28.33
N SER A 169 -17.96 -17.29 29.07
CA SER A 169 -17.30 -16.01 28.74
C SER A 169 -16.59 -16.10 27.38
N ASN A 170 -15.78 -17.14 27.19
CA ASN A 170 -15.03 -17.39 25.96
C ASN A 170 -15.89 -17.64 24.70
N LEU A 171 -17.20 -17.90 24.84
CA LEU A 171 -18.12 -18.08 23.69
C LEU A 171 -19.04 -16.91 23.41
N LYS A 172 -19.33 -16.10 24.43
CA LYS A 172 -19.88 -14.75 24.19
C LYS A 172 -18.87 -13.89 23.43
N ASP A 173 -17.58 -14.10 23.67
CA ASP A 173 -16.48 -13.41 22.97
C ASP A 173 -16.39 -13.74 21.47
N ALA A 174 -16.73 -14.98 21.06
CA ALA A 174 -16.58 -15.41 19.66
C ALA A 174 -17.79 -15.12 18.74
N VAL A 175 -18.94 -14.71 19.28
CA VAL A 175 -20.14 -14.32 18.50
C VAL A 175 -20.45 -12.83 18.66
N GLY A 176 -19.83 -12.15 19.63
CA GLY A 176 -19.94 -10.71 19.86
C GLY A 176 -19.16 -9.82 18.90
N GLU A 177 -18.25 -10.35 18.07
CA GLU A 177 -17.31 -9.57 17.24
C GLU A 177 -17.95 -8.68 16.14
N TYR A 178 -19.27 -8.69 15.96
CA TYR A 178 -19.96 -7.73 15.07
C TYR A 178 -20.89 -6.73 15.78
N GLU A 179 -21.30 -6.98 17.02
CA GLU A 179 -22.10 -6.03 17.81
C GLU A 179 -21.23 -5.22 18.79
N HIS A 180 -19.97 -5.62 19.03
CA HIS A 180 -19.08 -5.00 20.02
C HIS A 180 -18.31 -3.74 19.57
N ILE A 181 -18.57 -3.20 18.37
CA ILE A 181 -17.98 -1.90 17.95
C ILE A 181 -18.65 -0.72 18.70
N LEU A 182 -19.79 -0.94 19.38
CA LEU A 182 -20.56 0.15 19.98
C LEU A 182 -20.76 0.10 21.51
N ASP A 183 -20.32 -0.92 22.24
CA ASP A 183 -20.43 -0.89 23.71
C ASP A 183 -19.32 -1.68 24.41
N CYS A 184 -18.36 -0.99 25.03
CA CYS A 184 -17.21 -1.60 25.71
C CYS A 184 -17.37 -1.46 27.23
N LYS A 185 -17.68 -2.59 27.90
CA LYS A 185 -17.75 -2.70 29.38
C LYS A 185 -16.66 -3.60 30.01
N ASN A 186 -15.54 -3.85 29.34
CA ASN A 186 -14.36 -4.44 29.97
C ASN A 186 -13.28 -3.37 30.19
N LYS A 187 -12.88 -3.16 31.46
CA LYS A 187 -11.89 -2.16 31.89
C LYS A 187 -10.43 -2.49 31.48
N ASP A 188 -10.17 -3.66 30.89
CA ASP A 188 -8.81 -4.21 30.81
C ASP A 188 -8.19 -4.32 29.41
N CYS A 189 -8.89 -3.91 28.34
CA CYS A 189 -8.37 -4.00 26.96
C CYS A 189 -8.45 -2.66 26.22
N ASN A 190 -7.38 -2.32 25.50
CA ASN A 190 -7.34 -1.13 24.65
C ASN A 190 -7.83 -1.47 23.23
N ASP A 191 -9.09 -1.15 22.98
CA ASP A 191 -9.77 -1.22 21.68
C ASP A 191 -9.09 -0.42 20.54
N PHE A 192 -8.19 0.53 20.86
CA PHE A 192 -7.36 1.16 19.83
C PHE A 192 -6.36 0.18 19.20
N ILE A 193 -5.82 -0.77 19.98
CA ILE A 193 -4.91 -1.81 19.47
C ILE A 193 -5.66 -2.75 18.53
N ASP A 194 -6.89 -3.11 18.88
CA ASP A 194 -7.75 -3.95 18.04
C ASP A 194 -8.12 -3.21 16.74
N TYR A 195 -8.40 -1.90 16.84
CA TYR A 195 -8.59 -1.06 15.68
C TYR A 195 -7.36 -1.06 14.77
N LEU A 196 -6.14 -0.85 15.28
CA LEU A 196 -4.91 -0.91 14.47
C LEU A 196 -4.73 -2.28 13.80
N ASN A 197 -4.99 -3.37 14.53
CA ASN A 197 -4.90 -4.73 14.00
C ASN A 197 -5.98 -5.02 12.93
N SER A 198 -7.11 -4.32 12.96
CA SER A 198 -8.17 -4.42 11.94
C SER A 198 -7.79 -3.76 10.60
N LEU A 199 -6.82 -2.84 10.60
CA LEU A 199 -6.39 -2.11 9.40
C LEU A 199 -5.58 -2.97 8.42
N HIS A 200 -5.15 -4.17 8.84
CA HIS A 200 -4.32 -5.06 8.03
C HIS A 200 -4.86 -6.49 7.99
N ASN A 201 -4.57 -7.23 6.91
CA ASN A 201 -5.07 -8.60 6.67
C ASN A 201 -4.04 -9.71 7.00
N VAL A 202 -3.00 -9.38 7.77
CA VAL A 202 -1.96 -10.35 8.15
C VAL A 202 -2.47 -11.34 9.21
N THR A 203 -3.25 -10.85 10.17
CA THR A 203 -3.91 -11.66 11.22
C THR A 203 -5.38 -11.91 10.87
N ALA A 204 -6.02 -12.85 11.57
CA ALA A 204 -7.37 -13.33 11.25
C ALA A 204 -8.49 -12.29 11.44
N GLY A 205 -8.21 -11.11 12.03
CA GLY A 205 -9.18 -10.04 12.31
C GLY A 205 -9.40 -9.00 11.20
N GLY A 206 -8.63 -9.03 10.11
CA GLY A 206 -8.69 -8.00 9.07
C GLY A 206 -9.47 -8.40 7.82
N ALA A 207 -10.79 -8.26 7.83
CA ALA A 207 -11.62 -8.47 6.64
C ALA A 207 -12.29 -7.20 6.06
N ASN A 208 -12.44 -6.11 6.81
CA ASN A 208 -13.28 -4.97 6.37
C ASN A 208 -12.62 -3.59 6.56
N ALA A 209 -11.66 -3.25 5.68
CA ALA A 209 -11.09 -1.90 5.59
C ALA A 209 -11.74 -1.09 4.45
N LEU A 210 -13.07 -0.98 4.47
CA LEU A 210 -13.80 -0.02 3.62
C LEU A 210 -13.65 1.39 4.24
N ALA A 211 -13.49 2.42 3.39
CA ALA A 211 -13.35 3.81 3.83
C ALA A 211 -14.53 4.28 4.70
N GLU A 212 -15.69 3.65 4.54
CA GLU A 212 -16.91 3.91 5.31
C GLU A 212 -16.83 3.37 6.74
N SER A 213 -16.37 2.12 6.91
CA SER A 213 -16.12 1.55 8.25
C SER A 213 -15.08 2.37 9.03
N GLN A 214 -14.09 2.93 8.32
CA GLN A 214 -13.10 3.83 8.90
C GLN A 214 -13.69 5.20 9.26
N ALA A 215 -14.52 5.80 8.39
CA ALA A 215 -15.17 7.08 8.65
C ALA A 215 -16.15 7.06 9.83
N MET A 216 -16.64 5.87 10.23
CA MET A 216 -17.49 5.66 11.41
C MET A 216 -16.70 5.39 12.69
N SER A 217 -15.38 5.16 12.62
CA SER A 217 -14.56 4.85 13.79
C SER A 217 -14.19 6.11 14.57
N ARG A 218 -14.39 6.09 15.89
CA ARG A 218 -13.95 7.16 16.81
C ARG A 218 -12.44 7.44 16.78
N TYR A 219 -11.62 6.51 16.29
CA TYR A 219 -10.16 6.64 16.20
C TYR A 219 -9.67 7.19 14.86
N PHE A 220 -10.56 7.28 13.87
CA PHE A 220 -10.16 7.74 12.54
C PHE A 220 -9.87 9.24 12.51
N GLY A 221 -10.64 10.06 13.24
CA GLY A 221 -10.54 11.52 13.20
C GLY A 221 -9.16 12.09 13.55
N GLU A 222 -8.45 11.49 14.52
CA GLU A 222 -7.08 11.91 14.90
C GLU A 222 -6.01 11.38 13.94
N LEU A 223 -6.23 10.21 13.33
CA LEU A 223 -5.32 9.65 12.33
C LEU A 223 -5.47 10.33 10.97
N TYR A 224 -6.65 10.89 10.68
CA TYR A 224 -7.02 11.40 9.38
C TYR A 224 -6.39 12.76 9.04
N GLU A 225 -5.80 12.87 7.85
CA GLU A 225 -5.30 14.12 7.26
C GLU A 225 -5.99 14.35 5.91
N PRO A 226 -6.53 15.56 5.66
CA PRO A 226 -7.14 15.87 4.39
C PRO A 226 -6.10 15.93 3.27
N PHE A 227 -6.50 15.43 2.10
CA PHE A 227 -5.72 15.62 0.88
C PHE A 227 -5.74 17.10 0.51
N GLY A 228 -4.58 17.67 0.17
CA GLY A 228 -4.48 19.09 -0.22
C GLY A 228 -5.35 19.47 -1.42
N VAL A 229 -5.73 18.50 -2.27
CA VAL A 229 -6.65 18.70 -3.39
C VAL A 229 -8.08 19.04 -2.96
N THR A 230 -8.48 18.67 -1.74
CA THR A 230 -9.83 18.86 -1.21
C THR A 230 -10.23 20.32 -1.17
N GLU A 231 -9.30 21.20 -0.77
CA GLU A 231 -9.56 22.65 -0.66
C GLU A 231 -9.77 23.24 -2.06
N THR A 232 -8.89 22.89 -2.99
CA THR A 232 -8.97 23.36 -4.37
C THR A 232 -10.26 22.89 -5.07
N ILE A 233 -10.73 21.67 -4.80
CA ILE A 233 -12.01 21.19 -5.33
C ILE A 233 -13.18 21.93 -4.69
N PHE A 234 -13.15 22.13 -3.37
CA PHE A 234 -14.20 22.86 -2.66
C PHE A 234 -14.33 24.29 -3.18
N ASP A 235 -13.21 24.99 -3.38
CA ASP A 235 -13.20 26.35 -3.89
C ASP A 235 -13.73 26.43 -5.33
N LEU A 236 -13.33 25.49 -6.21
CA LEU A 236 -13.84 25.40 -7.58
C LEU A 236 -15.35 25.14 -7.62
N MET A 237 -15.88 24.33 -6.69
CA MET A 237 -17.33 24.09 -6.60
C MET A 237 -18.09 25.38 -6.28
N GLY A 238 -17.44 26.36 -5.65
CA GLY A 238 -17.99 27.68 -5.29
C GLY A 238 -17.78 28.79 -6.34
N ASP A 239 -17.10 28.52 -7.46
CA ASP A 239 -16.84 29.51 -8.52
C ASP A 239 -18.11 29.96 -9.25
N TYR A 240 -18.04 31.01 -10.08
CA TYR A 240 -19.21 31.53 -10.82
C TYR A 240 -19.68 30.63 -11.97
N ARG A 241 -18.81 29.77 -12.50
CA ARG A 241 -19.14 28.88 -13.63
C ARG A 241 -19.42 27.48 -13.13
N ASP A 242 -20.48 26.85 -13.62
CA ASP A 242 -20.78 25.46 -13.32
C ASP A 242 -19.73 24.54 -13.95
N CYS A 243 -19.21 23.59 -13.17
CA CYS A 243 -18.14 22.70 -13.61
C CYS A 243 -18.42 21.25 -13.22
N VAL A 244 -17.75 20.31 -13.89
CA VAL A 244 -17.76 18.89 -13.56
C VAL A 244 -16.35 18.48 -13.14
N VAL A 245 -16.17 18.10 -11.88
CA VAL A 245 -14.89 17.58 -11.36
C VAL A 245 -14.96 16.06 -11.32
N ILE A 246 -13.97 15.41 -11.91
CA ILE A 246 -13.86 13.95 -11.96
C ILE A 246 -12.60 13.52 -11.22
N LEU A 247 -12.78 12.72 -10.17
CA LEU A 247 -11.70 12.05 -9.45
C LEU A 247 -11.53 10.62 -9.94
N THR A 248 -10.33 10.31 -10.43
CA THR A 248 -10.00 8.97 -10.92
C THR A 248 -8.72 8.41 -10.33
N GLY A 249 -8.53 7.10 -10.48
CA GLY A 249 -7.41 6.35 -9.91
C GLY A 249 -7.78 4.92 -9.53
N HIS A 250 -6.90 4.20 -8.87
CA HIS A 250 -7.09 2.80 -8.48
C HIS A 250 -7.82 2.66 -7.13
N ALA A 251 -8.23 1.44 -6.80
CA ALA A 251 -8.82 1.14 -5.50
C ALA A 251 -7.80 1.42 -4.38
N GLY A 252 -8.21 2.18 -3.36
CA GLY A 252 -7.36 2.54 -2.22
C GLY A 252 -6.60 3.86 -2.34
N ASP A 253 -6.65 4.56 -3.48
CA ASP A 253 -6.00 5.88 -3.67
C ASP A 253 -6.66 7.04 -2.90
N GLY A 254 -7.79 6.81 -2.21
CA GLY A 254 -8.47 7.83 -1.42
C GLY A 254 -9.54 8.65 -2.15
N LYS A 255 -9.96 8.26 -3.36
CA LYS A 255 -11.01 8.95 -4.13
C LYS A 255 -12.29 9.22 -3.31
N SER A 256 -12.84 8.16 -2.69
CA SER A 256 -14.04 8.24 -1.86
C SER A 256 -13.83 9.07 -0.60
N THR A 257 -12.60 9.10 -0.06
CA THR A 257 -12.23 9.94 1.08
C THR A 257 -12.29 11.42 0.68
N VAL A 258 -11.68 11.81 -0.45
CA VAL A 258 -11.72 13.20 -0.93
C VAL A 258 -13.16 13.68 -1.16
N ALA A 259 -14.03 12.88 -1.78
CA ALA A 259 -15.41 13.31 -1.97
C ALA A 259 -16.22 13.39 -0.67
N LEU A 260 -15.95 12.49 0.28
CA LEU A 260 -16.51 12.60 1.63
C LEU A 260 -16.09 13.92 2.29
N ASP A 261 -14.84 14.32 2.13
CA ASP A 261 -14.29 15.54 2.73
C ASP A 261 -14.90 16.81 2.12
N VAL A 262 -15.04 16.83 0.79
CA VAL A 262 -15.76 17.90 0.08
C VAL A 262 -17.21 17.97 0.56
N LEU A 263 -17.89 16.83 0.69
CA LEU A 263 -19.27 16.78 1.16
C LEU A 263 -19.43 17.25 2.62
N LYS A 264 -18.52 16.86 3.52
CA LYS A 264 -18.50 17.35 4.90
C LYS A 264 -18.36 18.87 4.94
N ARG A 265 -17.45 19.44 4.14
CA ARG A 265 -17.29 20.90 4.02
C ARG A 265 -18.55 21.59 3.49
N LEU A 266 -19.20 21.03 2.46
CA LEU A 266 -20.46 21.55 1.93
C LEU A 266 -21.57 21.55 2.98
N ARG A 267 -21.61 20.55 3.87
CA ARG A 267 -22.56 20.45 4.99
C ARG A 267 -22.15 21.23 6.24
N GLY A 268 -20.98 21.87 6.26
CA GLY A 268 -20.45 22.54 7.44
C GLY A 268 -20.02 21.60 8.58
N ILE A 269 -19.82 20.31 8.28
CA ILE A 269 -19.41 19.30 9.27
C ILE A 269 -17.87 19.32 9.39
N PRO A 270 -17.29 19.34 10.61
CA PRO A 270 -15.85 19.21 10.80
C PRO A 270 -15.30 17.91 10.20
N LEU A 271 -14.18 18.00 9.48
CA LEU A 271 -13.60 16.84 8.77
C LEU A 271 -13.27 15.65 9.70
N ARG A 272 -12.94 15.95 10.96
CA ARG A 272 -12.55 14.97 11.98
C ARG A 272 -13.72 14.25 12.62
N GLU A 273 -14.95 14.75 12.48
CA GLU A 273 -16.13 14.12 13.07
C GLU A 273 -16.64 12.97 12.20
N PRO A 274 -17.03 11.83 12.78
CA PRO A 274 -17.64 10.74 12.03
C PRO A 274 -19.00 11.18 11.46
N LEU A 275 -19.46 10.50 10.41
CA LEU A 275 -20.82 10.72 9.91
C LEU A 275 -21.83 9.96 10.77
N ASP A 276 -23.01 10.54 10.98
CA ASP A 276 -24.10 9.85 11.70
C ASP A 276 -24.83 8.81 10.83
N GLN A 277 -24.74 8.94 9.50
CA GLN A 277 -25.43 8.09 8.53
C GLN A 277 -24.56 7.74 7.32
N PRO A 278 -24.74 6.56 6.71
CA PRO A 278 -24.05 6.18 5.48
C PRO A 278 -24.49 7.07 4.31
N LEU A 279 -23.53 7.47 3.45
CA LEU A 279 -23.78 8.31 2.28
C LEU A 279 -24.56 7.56 1.20
N LYS A 280 -25.53 8.25 0.57
CA LYS A 280 -26.22 7.78 -0.64
C LYS A 280 -25.28 7.76 -1.85
N ALA A 281 -25.70 7.10 -2.93
CA ALA A 281 -24.92 7.03 -4.17
C ALA A 281 -24.76 8.39 -4.87
N LEU A 282 -25.80 9.23 -4.76
CA LEU A 282 -25.82 10.63 -5.20
C LEU A 282 -26.32 11.49 -4.03
N GLU A 283 -25.55 12.53 -3.69
CA GLU A 283 -25.87 13.51 -2.66
C GLU A 283 -25.87 14.90 -3.29
N SER A 284 -26.96 15.65 -3.17
CA SER A 284 -27.05 17.04 -3.64
C SER A 284 -27.16 17.97 -2.45
N VAL A 285 -26.26 18.96 -2.36
CA VAL A 285 -26.17 19.89 -1.24
C VAL A 285 -26.00 21.31 -1.77
N ASP A 286 -26.63 22.29 -1.14
CA ASP A 286 -26.42 23.70 -1.46
C ASP A 286 -25.05 24.19 -0.97
N HIS A 287 -24.39 25.01 -1.77
CA HIS A 287 -23.09 25.56 -1.41
C HIS A 287 -23.22 26.54 -0.22
N PRO A 288 -22.47 26.34 0.87
CA PRO A 288 -22.71 27.07 2.14
C PRO A 288 -22.49 28.58 2.03
N THR A 289 -21.64 29.02 1.10
CA THR A 289 -21.30 30.45 0.91
C THR A 289 -21.86 31.06 -0.39
N LYS A 290 -22.61 30.30 -1.19
CA LYS A 290 -23.14 30.74 -2.50
C LYS A 290 -24.61 30.33 -2.65
N PRO A 291 -25.57 31.22 -2.30
CA PRO A 291 -26.99 30.92 -2.34
C PRO A 291 -27.46 30.50 -3.75
N GLY A 292 -28.26 29.43 -3.83
CA GLY A 292 -28.84 28.93 -5.10
C GLY A 292 -27.90 28.06 -5.94
N ARG A 293 -26.69 27.74 -5.45
CA ARG A 293 -25.73 26.88 -6.14
C ARG A 293 -25.76 25.47 -5.56
N VAL A 294 -26.27 24.53 -6.34
CA VAL A 294 -26.34 23.11 -5.96
C VAL A 294 -25.05 22.40 -6.36
N VAL A 295 -24.50 21.60 -5.45
CA VAL A 295 -23.36 20.72 -5.71
C VAL A 295 -23.81 19.27 -5.56
N SER A 296 -23.63 18.48 -6.62
CA SER A 296 -23.99 17.07 -6.67
C SER A 296 -22.74 16.18 -6.59
N VAL A 297 -22.67 15.30 -5.59
CA VAL A 297 -21.54 14.39 -5.35
C VAL A 297 -21.95 12.94 -5.63
N VAL A 298 -21.24 12.30 -6.56
CA VAL A 298 -21.40 10.91 -6.98
C VAL A 298 -20.26 10.06 -6.42
N LYS A 299 -20.62 9.04 -5.64
CA LYS A 299 -19.71 8.32 -4.72
C LYS A 299 -18.83 7.23 -5.36
N ASP A 300 -19.38 6.41 -6.24
CA ASP A 300 -18.60 5.47 -7.07
C ASP A 300 -19.42 5.04 -8.27
N MET A 301 -19.05 5.53 -9.46
CA MET A 301 -19.70 5.11 -10.69
C MET A 301 -19.38 3.64 -11.05
N SER A 302 -18.29 3.08 -10.53
CA SER A 302 -17.73 1.79 -10.95
C SER A 302 -18.61 0.57 -10.59
N GLU A 303 -19.57 0.74 -9.69
CA GLU A 303 -20.52 -0.31 -9.28
C GLU A 303 -21.86 -0.23 -10.04
N LEU A 304 -22.09 0.85 -10.80
CA LEU A 304 -23.30 1.09 -11.58
C LEU A 304 -23.25 0.42 -12.96
N SER A 305 -24.41 0.21 -13.58
CA SER A 305 -24.48 -0.24 -14.98
C SER A 305 -23.93 0.83 -15.93
N ALA A 306 -23.45 0.43 -17.12
CA ALA A 306 -22.92 1.37 -18.12
C ALA A 306 -23.96 2.44 -18.52
N GLU A 307 -25.24 2.05 -18.62
CA GLU A 307 -26.36 2.94 -18.93
C GLU A 307 -26.57 4.00 -17.84
N GLN A 308 -26.55 3.61 -16.56
CA GLN A 308 -26.68 4.54 -15.43
C GLN A 308 -25.49 5.51 -15.35
N ARG A 309 -24.28 5.04 -15.65
CA ARG A 309 -23.08 5.91 -15.69
C ARG A 309 -23.23 7.00 -16.75
N LEU A 310 -23.65 6.61 -17.95
CA LEU A 310 -23.85 7.54 -19.05
C LEU A 310 -25.00 8.51 -18.75
N GLN A 311 -26.07 8.05 -18.08
CA GLN A 311 -27.17 8.90 -17.65
C GLN A 311 -26.69 9.98 -16.66
N TRP A 312 -26.00 9.61 -15.58
CA TRP A 312 -25.52 10.59 -14.60
C TRP A 312 -24.48 11.56 -15.17
N LEU A 313 -23.64 11.09 -16.09
CA LEU A 313 -22.73 11.98 -16.80
C LEU A 313 -23.50 12.99 -17.69
N ASN A 314 -24.55 12.55 -18.39
CA ASN A 314 -25.43 13.45 -19.14
C ASN A 314 -26.13 14.46 -18.23
N ASP A 315 -26.63 14.01 -17.07
CA ASP A 315 -27.29 14.87 -16.09
C ASP A 315 -26.30 15.90 -15.53
N ALA A 316 -25.03 15.51 -15.29
CA ALA A 316 -23.98 16.42 -14.85
C ALA A 316 -23.72 17.57 -15.83
N PHE A 317 -23.81 17.31 -17.14
CA PHE A 317 -23.65 18.34 -18.17
C PHE A 317 -24.90 19.19 -18.40
N LYS A 318 -26.12 18.65 -18.20
CA LYS A 318 -27.39 19.32 -18.52
C LYS A 318 -28.01 20.08 -17.34
N SER A 319 -27.85 19.58 -16.12
CA SER A 319 -28.42 20.21 -14.92
C SER A 319 -27.67 21.49 -14.55
N ASN A 320 -28.29 22.41 -13.82
CA ASN A 320 -27.57 23.55 -13.23
C ASN A 320 -26.81 23.12 -11.98
N GLY A 321 -25.68 23.75 -11.70
CA GLY A 321 -24.81 23.45 -10.56
C GLY A 321 -23.59 22.61 -10.89
N SER A 322 -22.69 22.47 -9.93
CA SER A 322 -21.42 21.74 -10.10
C SER A 322 -21.54 20.28 -9.67
N TRP A 323 -20.75 19.41 -10.30
CA TRP A 323 -20.76 17.98 -10.02
C TRP A 323 -19.38 17.47 -9.62
N LEU A 324 -19.32 16.64 -8.57
CA LEU A 324 -18.14 15.86 -8.19
C LEU A 324 -18.40 14.39 -8.48
N ILE A 325 -17.60 13.79 -9.35
CA ILE A 325 -17.78 12.42 -9.80
C ILE A 325 -16.56 11.58 -9.44
N ILE A 326 -16.79 10.45 -8.76
CA ILE A 326 -15.76 9.46 -8.50
C ILE A 326 -15.92 8.26 -9.44
N SER A 327 -14.84 7.91 -10.15
CA SER A 327 -14.81 6.71 -10.99
C SER A 327 -13.41 6.11 -11.10
N ASN A 328 -13.31 4.79 -11.15
CA ASN A 328 -12.07 4.13 -11.57
C ASN A 328 -11.72 4.49 -13.02
N THR A 329 -10.42 4.45 -13.36
CA THR A 329 -9.90 4.95 -14.65
C THR A 329 -10.48 4.23 -15.86
N GLY A 330 -10.62 2.90 -15.81
CA GLY A 330 -11.21 2.12 -16.90
C GLY A 330 -12.67 2.48 -17.20
N PRO A 331 -13.59 2.33 -16.21
CA PRO A 331 -14.98 2.78 -16.33
C PRO A 331 -15.13 4.21 -16.84
N LEU A 332 -14.29 5.14 -16.37
CA LEU A 332 -14.33 6.54 -16.76
C LEU A 332 -14.04 6.73 -18.26
N LEU A 333 -12.97 6.11 -18.76
CA LEU A 333 -12.58 6.22 -20.17
C LEU A 333 -13.68 5.66 -21.08
N ASN A 334 -14.29 4.53 -20.71
CA ASN A 334 -15.38 3.95 -21.49
C ASN A 334 -16.58 4.90 -21.57
N THR A 335 -17.01 5.48 -20.45
CA THR A 335 -18.18 6.38 -20.42
C THR A 335 -17.90 7.71 -21.12
N LEU A 336 -16.71 8.31 -20.94
CA LEU A 336 -16.32 9.53 -21.66
C LEU A 336 -16.17 9.28 -23.17
N GLY A 337 -15.60 8.13 -23.55
CA GLY A 337 -15.49 7.72 -24.95
C GLY A 337 -16.86 7.53 -25.60
N GLU A 338 -17.82 6.89 -24.91
CA GLU A 338 -19.19 6.76 -25.41
C GLU A 338 -19.92 8.09 -25.54
N TYR A 339 -19.72 9.02 -24.59
CA TYR A 339 -20.26 10.38 -24.69
C TYR A 339 -19.64 11.16 -25.85
N ALA A 340 -18.32 11.02 -26.05
CA ALA A 340 -17.55 11.74 -27.06
C ALA A 340 -17.71 11.20 -28.49
N LYS A 341 -18.33 10.02 -28.71
CA LYS A 341 -18.64 9.49 -30.07
C LYS A 341 -19.43 10.48 -30.94
N ASN A 342 -20.14 11.44 -30.33
CA ASN A 342 -20.92 12.46 -31.00
C ASN A 342 -20.23 13.84 -31.05
N ALA A 343 -19.00 13.97 -30.53
CA ALA A 343 -18.26 15.22 -30.45
C ALA A 343 -17.06 15.24 -31.44
N PRO A 344 -16.73 16.38 -32.06
CA PRO A 344 -15.62 16.47 -33.01
C PRO A 344 -14.25 16.52 -32.30
N GLY A 345 -13.32 15.66 -32.72
CA GLY A 345 -11.88 15.72 -32.36
C GLY A 345 -11.34 14.51 -31.60
N ASP A 346 -10.02 14.47 -31.41
CA ASP A 346 -9.30 13.43 -30.65
C ASP A 346 -9.35 13.71 -29.13
N ILE A 347 -10.56 13.71 -28.57
CA ILE A 347 -10.82 13.98 -27.14
C ILE A 347 -10.18 12.90 -26.26
N GLU A 348 -10.12 11.66 -26.75
CA GLU A 348 -9.55 10.52 -26.02
C GLU A 348 -8.06 10.72 -25.74
N SER A 349 -7.26 11.09 -26.75
CA SER A 349 -5.83 11.40 -26.58
C SER A 349 -5.59 12.53 -25.59
N ARG A 350 -6.48 13.53 -25.56
CA ARG A 350 -6.39 14.65 -24.61
C ARG A 350 -6.72 14.23 -23.18
N ILE A 351 -7.76 13.41 -22.98
CA ILE A 351 -8.08 12.84 -21.67
C ILE A 351 -6.90 11.99 -21.18
N LEU A 352 -6.35 11.12 -22.03
CA LEU A 352 -5.15 10.33 -21.70
C LEU A 352 -3.95 11.24 -21.35
N GLY A 353 -3.79 12.35 -22.07
CA GLY A 353 -2.83 13.40 -21.74
C GLY A 353 -3.02 13.97 -20.33
N LEU A 354 -4.26 14.32 -19.96
CA LEU A 354 -4.58 14.85 -18.62
C LEU A 354 -4.37 13.80 -17.51
N LEU A 355 -4.75 12.54 -17.73
CA LEU A 355 -4.55 11.45 -16.77
C LEU A 355 -3.06 11.21 -16.43
N ASN A 356 -2.17 11.63 -17.32
CA ASN A 356 -0.73 11.52 -17.13
C ASN A 356 -0.10 12.76 -16.49
N LYS A 357 -0.83 13.87 -16.35
CA LYS A 357 -0.29 15.09 -15.74
C LYS A 357 -0.23 14.98 -14.21
N PRO A 358 0.89 15.37 -13.58
CA PRO A 358 0.95 15.54 -12.13
C PRO A 358 0.08 16.73 -11.69
N TYR A 359 -0.49 16.61 -10.49
CA TYR A 359 -1.19 17.72 -9.85
C TYR A 359 -0.23 18.47 -8.92
N SER A 360 -0.15 19.79 -9.09
CA SER A 360 0.57 20.70 -8.21
C SER A 360 -0.44 21.64 -7.56
N SER A 361 -0.32 21.81 -6.25
CA SER A 361 -1.27 22.51 -5.39
C SER A 361 -1.76 23.82 -6.01
N GLY A 362 -3.08 23.96 -6.18
CA GLY A 362 -3.73 25.23 -6.53
C GLY A 362 -3.88 25.54 -8.03
N ASN A 363 -3.29 24.77 -8.94
CA ASN A 363 -3.46 25.00 -10.39
C ASN A 363 -4.26 23.90 -11.09
N LEU A 364 -5.55 24.15 -11.30
CA LEU A 364 -6.46 23.24 -12.02
C LEU A 364 -6.54 23.51 -13.52
N GLY A 365 -6.01 24.64 -14.02
CA GLY A 365 -6.04 25.00 -15.44
C GLY A 365 -5.49 23.90 -16.37
N PRO A 366 -4.30 23.33 -16.10
CA PRO A 366 -3.73 22.24 -16.89
C PRO A 366 -4.54 20.94 -16.91
N HIS A 367 -5.49 20.80 -15.97
CA HIS A 367 -6.37 19.63 -15.77
C HIS A 367 -7.81 19.86 -16.25
N THR A 368 -8.06 21.01 -16.88
CA THR A 368 -9.40 21.43 -17.33
C THR A 368 -9.59 21.21 -18.83
N LEU A 369 -10.73 20.66 -19.21
CA LEU A 369 -11.25 20.57 -20.58
C LEU A 369 -12.43 21.54 -20.72
N THR A 370 -12.44 22.33 -21.79
CA THR A 370 -13.44 23.40 -22.03
C THR A 370 -14.35 23.08 -23.22
N GLU A 371 -14.17 21.91 -23.82
CA GLU A 371 -14.90 21.45 -25.03
C GLU A 371 -16.26 20.85 -24.72
N PHE A 372 -16.55 20.64 -23.44
CA PHE A 372 -17.81 20.10 -22.97
C PHE A 372 -18.80 21.23 -22.64
N PRO A 373 -20.11 20.94 -22.50
CA PRO A 373 -21.11 21.94 -22.10
C PRO A 373 -20.77 22.69 -20.80
N LYS A 374 -19.94 22.08 -19.95
CA LYS A 374 -19.36 22.66 -18.74
C LYS A 374 -17.87 22.36 -18.71
N ASP A 375 -17.09 23.19 -18.04
CA ASP A 375 -15.68 22.93 -17.81
C ASP A 375 -15.51 21.61 -17.03
N VAL A 376 -14.73 20.67 -17.58
CA VAL A 376 -14.47 19.36 -16.97
C VAL A 376 -13.06 19.33 -16.41
N VAL A 377 -12.94 19.16 -15.10
CA VAL A 377 -11.65 19.02 -14.42
C VAL A 377 -11.41 17.54 -14.10
N ILE A 378 -10.37 16.94 -14.67
CA ILE A 378 -10.03 15.53 -14.43
C ILE A 378 -8.78 15.45 -13.58
N LEU A 379 -8.90 14.87 -12.37
CA LEU A 379 -7.80 14.70 -11.44
C LEU A 379 -7.53 13.21 -11.21
N ASN A 380 -6.32 12.79 -11.55
CA ASN A 380 -5.87 11.42 -11.33
C ASN A 380 -5.15 11.31 -9.98
N MET A 381 -5.82 10.69 -9.00
CA MET A 381 -5.29 10.43 -7.67
C MET A 381 -4.03 9.55 -7.69
N THR A 382 -3.77 8.79 -8.77
CA THR A 382 -2.52 8.02 -8.88
C THR A 382 -1.29 8.91 -9.05
N ARG A 383 -1.50 10.16 -9.48
CA ARG A 383 -0.45 11.16 -9.72
C ARG A 383 -0.20 12.08 -8.52
N LEU A 384 -0.95 11.93 -7.43
CA LEU A 384 -0.69 12.64 -6.17
C LEU A 384 0.43 11.97 -5.38
N ASP A 385 1.30 12.78 -4.77
CA ASP A 385 2.33 12.27 -3.89
C ASP A 385 1.76 11.98 -2.48
N ASN A 386 1.57 10.70 -2.19
CA ASN A 386 1.06 10.22 -0.90
C ASN A 386 2.18 9.82 0.07
N VAL A 387 3.46 9.93 -0.33
CA VAL A 387 4.58 9.43 0.46
C VAL A 387 4.81 10.29 1.71
N ALA A 388 4.77 11.62 1.55
CA ALA A 388 4.88 12.54 2.68
C ALA A 388 3.73 12.35 3.68
N LEU A 389 2.50 12.22 3.16
CA LEU A 389 1.33 11.95 3.97
C LEU A 389 1.44 10.60 4.71
N GLY A 390 1.85 9.54 4.01
CA GLY A 390 2.03 8.21 4.60
C GLY A 390 3.05 8.20 5.73
N ALA A 391 4.11 8.98 5.64
CA ALA A 391 5.10 9.09 6.70
C ALA A 391 4.54 9.81 7.95
N LYS A 392 3.82 10.93 7.76
CA LYS A 392 3.16 11.67 8.86
C LYS A 392 2.15 10.83 9.62
N LEU A 393 1.48 9.89 8.93
CA LEU A 393 0.53 8.98 9.58
C LEU A 393 1.18 8.12 10.66
N LEU A 394 2.47 7.78 10.55
CA LEU A 394 3.18 7.05 11.59
C LEU A 394 3.22 7.85 12.90
N ALA A 395 3.64 9.13 12.83
CA ALA A 395 3.69 10.00 14.00
C ALA A 395 2.32 10.10 14.67
N ARG A 396 1.26 10.24 13.87
CA ARG A 396 -0.12 10.27 14.39
C ARG A 396 -0.54 8.96 15.05
N MET A 397 -0.21 7.80 14.47
CA MET A 397 -0.50 6.50 15.08
C MET A 397 0.24 6.32 16.42
N VAL A 398 1.47 6.82 16.51
CA VAL A 398 2.29 6.79 17.72
C VAL A 398 1.76 7.73 18.80
N ASP A 399 1.36 8.95 18.43
CA ASP A 399 0.91 9.98 19.39
C ASP A 399 -0.60 10.01 19.64
N HIS A 400 -1.34 9.08 19.02
CA HIS A 400 -2.80 8.98 19.10
C HIS A 400 -3.33 8.91 20.55
N SER A 401 -4.44 9.59 20.85
CA SER A 401 -5.02 9.64 22.20
C SER A 401 -5.49 8.28 22.73
N GLY A 402 -5.79 7.34 21.82
CA GLY A 402 -6.16 5.96 22.12
C GLY A 402 -5.14 5.20 22.99
N TRP A 403 -3.87 5.62 22.99
CA TRP A 403 -2.85 5.04 23.88
C TRP A 403 -3.07 5.34 25.36
N ARG A 404 -3.84 6.38 25.73
CA ARG A 404 -4.11 6.76 27.13
C ARG A 404 -4.75 5.64 27.95
N ARG A 405 -5.52 4.76 27.30
CA ARG A 405 -6.10 3.59 27.98
C ARG A 405 -5.04 2.59 28.47
N CYS A 406 -3.85 2.61 27.89
CA CYS A 406 -2.73 1.79 28.36
C CYS A 406 -2.03 2.36 29.61
N ASP A 407 -2.38 3.56 30.09
CA ASP A 407 -1.77 4.15 31.29
C ASP A 407 -2.27 3.49 32.58
N ALA A 408 -3.51 2.98 32.59
CA ALA A 408 -4.06 2.21 33.71
C ALA A 408 -3.69 0.72 33.65
N CYS A 409 -2.87 0.29 32.69
CA CYS A 409 -2.52 -1.11 32.49
C CYS A 409 -1.42 -1.57 33.47
N ASP A 410 -1.62 -2.73 34.08
CA ASP A 410 -0.74 -3.40 35.05
C ASP A 410 0.65 -3.74 34.49
N VAL A 411 0.71 -4.08 33.20
CA VAL A 411 1.97 -4.43 32.51
C VAL A 411 2.55 -3.25 31.71
N SER A 412 2.03 -2.04 31.86
CA SER A 412 2.37 -0.88 31.00
C SER A 412 3.86 -0.61 30.84
N MET A 413 4.64 -0.70 31.92
CA MET A 413 6.09 -0.46 31.92
C MET A 413 6.88 -1.45 31.07
N ALA A 414 6.44 -2.71 31.01
CA ALA A 414 7.11 -3.80 30.28
C ALA A 414 6.32 -4.24 29.04
N CYS A 415 5.21 -3.59 28.72
CA CYS A 415 4.35 -4.00 27.61
C CYS A 415 5.10 -3.86 26.28
N PRO A 416 5.27 -4.93 25.49
CA PRO A 416 5.96 -4.87 24.20
C PRO A 416 5.43 -3.78 23.27
N LEU A 417 4.10 -3.61 23.21
CA LEU A 417 3.45 -2.59 22.38
C LEU A 417 3.86 -1.17 22.80
N ARG A 418 3.92 -0.91 24.12
CA ARG A 418 4.36 0.40 24.65
C ARG A 418 5.86 0.61 24.48
N LEU A 419 6.68 -0.43 24.61
CA LEU A 419 8.12 -0.32 24.39
C LEU A 419 8.44 -0.02 22.93
N ASN A 420 7.76 -0.69 21.99
CA ASN A 420 7.90 -0.42 20.56
C ASN A 420 7.48 1.03 20.22
N ARG A 421 6.35 1.47 20.78
CA ARG A 421 5.88 2.87 20.67
C ARG A 421 6.90 3.85 21.26
N ARG A 422 7.41 3.58 22.46
CA ARG A 422 8.37 4.45 23.16
C ARG A 422 9.65 4.61 22.35
N ALA A 423 10.17 3.54 21.76
CA ALA A 423 11.33 3.60 20.86
C ALA A 423 11.09 4.53 19.66
N LEU A 424 9.88 4.52 19.09
CA LEU A 424 9.50 5.44 18.02
C LEU A 424 9.40 6.90 18.51
N GLN A 425 8.82 7.14 19.69
CA GLN A 425 8.71 8.48 20.29
C GLN A 425 10.08 9.08 20.61
N GLU A 426 10.98 8.31 21.20
CA GLU A 426 12.34 8.77 21.55
C GLU A 426 13.21 9.03 20.31
N THR A 427 12.93 8.35 19.20
CA THR A 427 13.61 8.63 17.91
C THR A 427 13.16 9.96 17.31
N GLY A 428 11.95 10.42 17.64
CA GLY A 428 11.41 11.71 17.22
C GLY A 428 11.19 11.81 15.71
N PRO A 429 11.28 13.02 15.11
CA PRO A 429 10.89 13.26 13.71
C PRO A 429 11.80 12.55 12.69
N VAL A 430 12.96 12.05 13.12
CA VAL A 430 13.90 11.31 12.27
C VAL A 430 13.27 10.03 11.70
N ILE A 431 12.37 9.38 12.46
CA ILE A 431 11.69 8.16 12.00
C ILE A 431 10.79 8.44 10.80
N GLU A 432 10.14 9.61 10.77
CA GLU A 432 9.27 10.02 9.68
C GLU A 432 10.08 10.12 8.38
N ALA A 433 11.25 10.78 8.43
CA ALA A 433 12.14 10.90 7.28
C ALA A 433 12.59 9.52 6.76
N ARG A 434 12.95 8.59 7.66
CA ARG A 434 13.41 7.24 7.28
C ARG A 434 12.33 6.41 6.61
N VAL A 435 11.12 6.42 7.17
CA VAL A 435 9.97 5.75 6.56
C VAL A 435 9.64 6.37 5.20
N ARG A 436 9.68 7.70 5.12
CA ARG A 436 9.45 8.46 3.88
C ARG A 436 10.46 8.09 2.80
N TRP A 437 11.74 7.98 3.13
CA TRP A 437 12.80 7.58 2.18
C TRP A 437 12.59 6.18 1.62
N ILE A 438 12.18 5.21 2.45
CA ILE A 438 11.85 3.86 1.95
C ILE A 438 10.68 3.92 0.98
N TYR A 439 9.59 4.62 1.32
CA TYR A 439 8.44 4.75 0.42
C TYR A 439 8.76 5.51 -0.87
N GLN A 440 9.63 6.53 -0.81
CA GLN A 440 10.14 7.22 -2.01
C GLN A 440 10.94 6.27 -2.89
N ARG A 441 11.83 5.48 -2.28
CA ARG A 441 12.59 4.47 -3.01
C ARG A 441 11.68 3.46 -3.71
N LEU A 442 10.69 2.92 -3.00
CA LEU A 442 9.74 1.98 -3.59
C LEU A 442 8.95 2.63 -4.74
N THR A 443 8.57 3.90 -4.60
CA THR A 443 7.86 4.62 -5.66
C THR A 443 8.74 4.84 -6.89
N ALA A 444 10.04 5.08 -6.71
CA ALA A 444 10.98 5.33 -7.79
C ALA A 444 11.46 4.05 -8.52
N TYR A 445 11.63 2.94 -7.79
CA TYR A 445 12.25 1.71 -8.32
C TYR A 445 11.30 0.53 -8.53
N GLU A 446 10.16 0.52 -7.83
CA GLU A 446 9.22 -0.60 -7.84
C GLU A 446 7.84 -0.12 -8.30
N GLN A 447 6.96 0.18 -7.33
CA GLN A 447 5.59 0.56 -7.56
C GLN A 447 5.15 1.50 -6.44
N ARG A 448 4.38 2.52 -6.82
CA ARG A 448 3.70 3.41 -5.88
C ARG A 448 2.74 2.62 -4.98
N LEU A 449 2.84 2.87 -3.68
CA LEU A 449 1.89 2.36 -2.69
C LEU A 449 0.71 3.32 -2.55
N THR A 450 -0.49 2.77 -2.42
CA THR A 450 -1.69 3.53 -2.03
C THR A 450 -1.63 3.90 -0.55
N LEU A 451 -2.37 4.94 -0.14
CA LEU A 451 -2.41 5.34 1.27
C LEU A 451 -2.92 4.22 2.17
N ARG A 452 -3.92 3.45 1.71
CA ARG A 452 -4.43 2.28 2.43
C ARG A 452 -3.35 1.22 2.66
N GLN A 453 -2.53 0.96 1.65
CA GLN A 453 -1.42 0.01 1.78
C GLN A 453 -0.37 0.51 2.78
N MET A 454 -0.06 1.82 2.78
CA MET A 454 0.85 2.42 3.77
C MET A 454 0.28 2.34 5.19
N VAL A 455 -1.01 2.63 5.38
CA VAL A 455 -1.69 2.53 6.68
C VAL A 455 -1.68 1.11 7.21
N ALA A 456 -2.09 0.13 6.39
CA ALA A 456 -2.07 -1.28 6.76
C ALA A 456 -0.65 -1.74 7.12
N HIS A 457 0.33 -1.27 6.37
CA HIS A 457 1.74 -1.55 6.62
C HIS A 457 2.21 -0.99 7.97
N LEU A 458 2.04 0.31 8.21
CA LEU A 458 2.48 0.97 9.44
C LEU A 458 1.77 0.44 10.68
N ALA A 459 0.46 0.17 10.59
CA ALA A 459 -0.30 -0.42 11.68
C ALA A 459 0.26 -1.81 12.05
N PHE A 460 0.55 -2.64 11.05
CA PHE A 460 1.17 -3.95 11.26
C PHE A 460 2.59 -3.81 11.83
N SER A 461 3.40 -2.86 11.35
CA SER A 461 4.75 -2.64 11.88
C SER A 461 4.73 -2.16 13.33
N LEU A 462 3.71 -1.41 13.74
CA LEU A 462 3.59 -0.86 15.09
C LEU A 462 3.18 -1.92 16.12
N THR A 463 2.23 -2.79 15.77
CA THR A 463 1.69 -3.80 16.69
C THR A 463 2.27 -5.20 16.49
N GLY A 464 2.86 -5.49 15.32
CA GLY A 464 3.23 -6.84 14.91
C GLY A 464 2.05 -7.81 14.77
N GLY A 465 0.81 -7.29 14.78
CA GLY A 465 -0.43 -8.06 14.90
C GLY A 465 -0.73 -8.55 16.32
N MET A 466 0.03 -8.11 17.33
CA MET A 466 -0.14 -8.52 18.74
C MET A 466 -1.32 -7.80 19.39
N THR A 467 -2.10 -8.54 20.17
CA THR A 467 -3.22 -8.04 20.98
C THR A 467 -2.76 -7.65 22.39
N CYS A 468 -3.59 -6.89 23.12
CA CYS A 468 -3.31 -6.56 24.52
C CYS A 468 -3.17 -7.81 25.39
N HIS A 469 -3.96 -8.86 25.11
CA HIS A 469 -3.91 -10.13 25.83
C HIS A 469 -2.57 -10.84 25.63
N GLU A 470 -2.11 -10.99 24.38
CA GLU A 470 -0.82 -11.61 24.07
C GLU A 470 0.35 -10.85 24.70
N ALA A 471 0.30 -9.51 24.68
CA ALA A 471 1.31 -8.66 25.32
C ALA A 471 1.38 -8.92 26.83
N ARG A 472 0.23 -9.00 27.53
CA ARG A 472 0.17 -9.31 28.96
C ARG A 472 0.69 -10.71 29.27
N THR A 473 0.28 -11.71 28.48
CA THR A 473 0.74 -13.10 28.63
C THR A 473 2.26 -13.19 28.47
N SER A 474 2.84 -12.49 27.49
CA SER A 474 4.30 -12.43 27.30
C SER A 474 5.03 -11.83 28.50
N VAL A 475 4.49 -10.77 29.10
CA VAL A 475 5.13 -10.09 30.26
C VAL A 475 4.99 -10.92 31.54
N ASN A 476 3.84 -11.57 31.75
CA ASN A 476 3.59 -12.41 32.91
C ASN A 476 4.35 -13.74 32.87
N GLY A 477 4.68 -14.24 31.68
CA GLY A 477 5.53 -15.41 31.50
C GLY A 477 7.04 -15.15 31.64
N SER A 478 7.47 -13.89 31.73
CA SER A 478 8.89 -13.53 31.82
C SER A 478 9.43 -13.60 33.25
N THR A 479 10.63 -14.15 33.40
CA THR A 479 11.39 -14.20 34.67
C THR A 479 12.30 -12.99 34.91
N ALA A 480 12.39 -12.06 33.94
CA ALA A 480 13.19 -10.85 34.08
C ALA A 480 12.53 -9.83 35.04
N GLU A 481 13.24 -8.76 35.37
CA GLU A 481 12.73 -7.69 36.24
C GLU A 481 12.52 -6.38 35.47
N GLY A 482 11.62 -5.53 35.99
CA GLY A 482 11.37 -4.20 35.44
C GLY A 482 10.93 -4.21 33.96
N VAL A 483 11.55 -3.36 33.15
CA VAL A 483 11.25 -3.17 31.72
C VAL A 483 11.66 -4.40 30.90
N ASP A 484 12.69 -5.14 31.33
CA ASP A 484 13.25 -6.27 30.59
C ASP A 484 12.30 -7.47 30.50
N ARG A 485 11.25 -7.49 31.33
CA ARG A 485 10.12 -8.42 31.21
C ARG A 485 9.46 -8.38 29.83
N GLY A 486 9.53 -7.23 29.16
CA GLY A 486 8.96 -7.02 27.84
C GLY A 486 9.85 -7.43 26.68
N THR A 487 11.13 -7.68 26.92
CA THR A 487 12.15 -7.79 25.87
C THR A 487 11.86 -8.90 24.87
N GLU A 488 11.40 -10.06 25.32
CA GLU A 488 11.07 -11.18 24.43
C GLU A 488 9.86 -10.90 23.54
N GLY A 489 8.83 -10.27 24.11
CA GLY A 489 7.66 -9.84 23.34
C GLY A 489 8.02 -8.71 22.38
N LEU A 490 8.91 -7.79 22.77
CA LEU A 490 9.39 -6.71 21.90
C LEU A 490 10.15 -7.27 20.69
N GLU A 491 10.99 -8.29 20.87
CA GLU A 491 11.67 -8.96 19.75
C GLU A 491 10.71 -9.56 18.70
N GLU A 492 9.48 -9.90 19.10
CA GLU A 492 8.46 -10.47 18.20
C GLU A 492 7.74 -9.41 17.35
N ILE A 493 7.67 -8.16 17.84
CA ILE A 493 6.86 -7.10 17.22
C ILE A 493 7.66 -5.84 16.86
N LEU A 494 8.98 -5.84 17.06
CA LEU A 494 9.81 -4.65 16.88
C LEU A 494 9.56 -4.01 15.51
N PHE A 495 9.29 -2.70 15.51
CA PHE A 495 8.92 -1.97 14.30
C PHE A 495 9.94 -2.13 13.19
N SER A 496 11.24 -2.15 13.51
CA SER A 496 12.29 -2.33 12.52
C SER A 496 12.38 -3.71 11.88
N GLU A 497 11.76 -4.73 12.47
CA GLU A 497 11.62 -6.03 11.83
C GLU A 497 10.29 -6.09 11.06
N GLY A 498 9.19 -5.73 11.72
CA GLY A 498 7.84 -5.76 11.14
C GLY A 498 7.70 -4.89 9.89
N PHE A 499 8.34 -3.71 9.86
CA PHE A 499 8.36 -2.79 8.72
C PHE A 499 9.04 -3.37 7.48
N PHE A 500 9.97 -4.31 7.62
CA PHE A 500 10.61 -4.96 6.49
C PHE A 500 10.10 -6.39 6.25
N GLY A 501 9.08 -6.84 7.01
CA GLY A 501 8.52 -8.19 6.91
C GLY A 501 9.37 -9.28 7.57
N TYR A 502 10.13 -8.92 8.59
CA TYR A 502 10.95 -9.84 9.36
C TYR A 502 10.44 -9.97 10.80
N ARG A 503 10.96 -10.97 11.49
CA ARG A 503 10.78 -11.21 12.92
C ARG A 503 11.98 -12.01 13.42
N LYS A 504 12.70 -11.48 14.43
CA LYS A 504 13.92 -12.11 14.98
C LYS A 504 14.95 -12.49 13.89
N GLY A 505 15.12 -11.62 12.91
CA GLY A 505 16.03 -11.79 11.77
C GLY A 505 15.55 -12.75 10.69
N LYS A 506 14.35 -13.34 10.82
CA LYS A 506 13.79 -14.30 9.84
C LYS A 506 12.62 -13.67 9.08
N PRO A 507 12.46 -13.96 7.77
CA PRO A 507 11.29 -13.52 7.03
C PRO A 507 10.00 -14.05 7.65
N LEU A 508 8.93 -13.26 7.63
CA LEU A 508 7.60 -13.64 8.09
C LEU A 508 6.67 -13.81 6.88
N PRO A 509 6.47 -15.04 6.34
CA PRO A 509 5.74 -15.23 5.07
C PRO A 509 4.28 -14.74 5.09
N LYS A 510 3.62 -14.75 6.26
CA LYS A 510 2.24 -14.24 6.39
C LYS A 510 2.13 -12.74 6.09
N SER A 511 3.23 -12.00 6.29
CA SER A 511 3.27 -10.55 6.07
C SER A 511 3.40 -10.16 4.59
N ASP A 512 3.73 -11.11 3.70
CA ASP A 512 3.79 -10.89 2.24
C ASP A 512 2.42 -10.51 1.63
N ARG A 513 1.32 -10.71 2.37
CA ARG A 513 -0.02 -10.21 2.02
C ARG A 513 -0.07 -8.68 1.95
N LEU A 514 0.84 -8.00 2.65
CA LEU A 514 1.00 -6.56 2.59
C LEU A 514 1.91 -6.22 1.41
N ARG A 515 1.35 -5.51 0.41
CA ARG A 515 2.07 -5.12 -0.80
C ARG A 515 3.39 -4.38 -0.50
N ALA A 516 3.41 -3.53 0.53
CA ALA A 516 4.62 -2.81 0.93
C ALA A 516 5.77 -3.77 1.30
N ILE A 517 5.48 -4.79 2.11
CA ILE A 517 6.47 -5.79 2.55
C ILE A 517 6.94 -6.65 1.38
N GLU A 518 6.00 -7.07 0.52
CA GLU A 518 6.34 -7.84 -0.69
C GLU A 518 7.37 -7.10 -1.56
N LEU A 519 7.18 -5.80 -1.78
CA LEU A 519 8.10 -4.96 -2.54
C LEU A 519 9.44 -4.76 -1.81
N MET A 520 9.42 -4.50 -0.50
CA MET A 520 10.65 -4.32 0.29
C MET A 520 11.53 -5.58 0.32
N ARG A 521 10.93 -6.78 0.33
CA ARG A 521 11.67 -8.05 0.29
C ARG A 521 12.44 -8.25 -1.01
N ARG A 522 11.97 -7.71 -2.14
CA ARG A 522 12.68 -7.76 -3.43
C ARG A 522 13.99 -6.95 -3.39
N GLN A 523 13.97 -5.83 -2.67
CA GLN A 523 15.12 -4.91 -2.53
C GLN A 523 16.16 -5.36 -1.49
N ARG A 524 15.84 -6.38 -0.67
CA ARG A 524 16.72 -6.95 0.37
C ARG A 524 17.28 -5.88 1.33
N PHE A 525 16.40 -5.01 1.87
CA PHE A 525 16.81 -4.03 2.87
C PHE A 525 17.43 -4.68 4.10
N GLY A 526 18.51 -4.06 4.59
CA GLY A 526 19.39 -4.69 5.55
C GLY A 526 20.12 -5.88 4.93
N ALA A 527 20.69 -5.75 3.74
CA ALA A 527 21.80 -6.57 3.24
C ALA A 527 23.16 -5.95 3.68
N PRO A 528 24.29 -6.67 3.60
CA PRO A 528 25.60 -6.12 3.97
C PRO A 528 25.87 -4.80 3.23
N VAL A 529 26.33 -3.82 3.99
CA VAL A 529 26.39 -2.41 3.56
C VAL A 529 27.80 -2.05 3.08
N ALA A 530 28.77 -2.09 4.00
CA ALA A 530 30.19 -1.94 3.72
C ALA A 530 31.00 -2.69 4.77
N VAL A 531 32.25 -3.07 4.44
CA VAL A 531 33.11 -3.87 5.32
C VAL A 531 33.35 -3.19 6.66
N ASP A 532 33.52 -1.87 6.67
CA ASP A 532 33.81 -1.10 7.89
C ASP A 532 32.65 -1.15 8.88
N PHE A 533 31.41 -1.01 8.39
CA PHE A 533 30.22 -1.14 9.24
C PHE A 533 30.02 -2.57 9.71
N GLU A 534 30.24 -3.57 8.85
CA GLU A 534 30.04 -4.99 9.21
C GLU A 534 30.94 -5.45 10.35
N ARG A 535 32.17 -4.90 10.46
CA ARG A 535 33.12 -5.23 11.53
C ARG A 535 32.66 -4.77 12.90
N GLN A 536 31.85 -3.71 12.98
CA GLN A 536 31.41 -3.12 14.25
C GLN A 536 30.11 -3.74 14.79
N LEU A 537 29.28 -4.36 13.94
CA LEU A 537 28.00 -4.97 14.36
C LEU A 537 28.12 -6.10 15.43
N PRO A 538 29.14 -6.97 15.40
CA PRO A 538 29.32 -7.98 16.46
C PRO A 538 30.16 -7.47 17.64
N SER A 539 30.63 -6.22 17.63
CA SER A 539 31.44 -5.66 18.71
C SER A 539 30.64 -5.60 20.02
N ILE A 540 31.29 -5.95 21.13
CA ILE A 540 30.70 -5.88 22.47
C ILE A 540 30.33 -4.44 22.82
N GLU A 541 31.20 -3.48 22.47
CA GLU A 541 30.96 -2.05 22.68
C GLU A 541 29.91 -1.49 21.72
N GLY A 542 29.61 -2.21 20.64
CA GLY A 542 28.74 -1.75 19.56
C GLY A 542 29.46 -0.78 18.61
N PRO A 543 28.71 -0.17 17.67
CA PRO A 543 29.27 0.82 16.75
C PRO A 543 29.48 2.18 17.45
N ASP A 544 30.61 2.83 17.20
CA ASP A 544 31.02 4.10 17.82
C ASP A 544 30.43 5.36 17.16
N TRP A 545 29.66 5.18 16.09
CA TRP A 545 29.06 6.26 15.30
C TRP A 545 27.54 6.41 15.49
N VAL A 546 26.88 5.43 16.12
CA VAL A 546 25.42 5.42 16.26
C VAL A 546 24.97 4.91 17.63
N THR A 547 23.98 5.61 18.18
CA THR A 547 23.25 5.21 19.39
C THR A 547 21.77 5.01 19.07
N HIS A 548 21.01 4.49 20.03
CA HIS A 548 19.56 4.26 19.93
C HIS A 548 18.92 4.47 21.30
N SER A 549 17.60 4.59 21.31
CA SER A 549 16.75 4.67 22.50
C SER A 549 17.06 3.60 23.58
N ASP A 550 16.96 3.99 24.85
CA ASP A 550 17.10 3.08 26.00
C ASP A 550 16.06 1.95 25.98
N ALA A 551 14.89 2.19 25.40
CA ALA A 551 13.84 1.18 25.24
C ALA A 551 14.29 -0.02 24.38
N LEU A 552 15.34 0.15 23.57
CA LEU A 552 15.90 -0.89 22.71
C LEU A 552 17.19 -1.51 23.27
N ALA A 553 17.76 -0.98 24.34
CA ALA A 553 19.08 -1.36 24.83
C ALA A 553 19.21 -2.87 25.10
N ALA A 554 18.23 -3.46 25.79
CA ALA A 554 18.21 -4.88 26.11
C ALA A 554 18.10 -5.76 24.85
N VAL A 555 17.24 -5.38 23.89
CA VAL A 555 17.10 -6.12 22.62
C VAL A 555 18.39 -6.03 21.80
N ALA A 556 18.95 -4.83 21.69
CA ALA A 556 20.17 -4.61 20.91
C ALA A 556 21.39 -5.32 21.51
N GLN A 557 21.52 -5.37 22.84
CA GLN A 557 22.56 -6.16 23.50
C GLN A 557 22.41 -7.66 23.16
N ARG A 558 21.20 -8.23 23.34
CA ARG A 558 20.94 -9.64 22.99
C ARG A 558 21.25 -9.93 21.52
N TRP A 559 20.93 -9.01 20.61
CA TRP A 559 21.18 -9.20 19.18
C TRP A 559 22.65 -9.05 18.81
N ARG A 560 23.44 -8.24 19.54
CA ARG A 560 24.89 -8.14 19.39
C ARG A 560 25.59 -9.41 19.81
N GLU A 561 25.26 -9.93 20.99
CA GLU A 561 25.79 -11.20 21.50
C GLU A 561 25.55 -12.34 20.50
N ARG A 562 24.30 -12.49 20.03
CA ARG A 562 23.93 -13.51 19.04
C ARG A 562 24.53 -13.26 17.64
N ALA A 563 24.91 -12.03 17.31
CA ALA A 563 25.54 -11.70 16.04
C ALA A 563 27.01 -12.11 15.95
N GLY A 564 27.70 -12.20 17.10
CA GLY A 564 29.08 -12.69 17.20
C GLY A 564 29.21 -14.20 17.01
N GLU A 565 28.11 -14.96 17.11
CA GLU A 565 28.10 -16.40 16.90
C GLU A 565 28.32 -16.78 15.41
N ALA A 566 28.82 -18.00 15.15
CA ALA A 566 29.03 -18.51 13.79
C ALA A 566 27.75 -18.50 12.92
N ALA A 567 26.57 -18.65 13.54
CA ALA A 567 25.26 -18.57 12.89
C ALA A 567 24.59 -17.17 13.02
N GLY A 568 25.34 -16.15 13.43
CA GLY A 568 24.85 -14.81 13.79
C GLY A 568 24.46 -13.91 12.60
N SER A 569 24.56 -14.40 11.37
CA SER A 569 24.28 -13.61 10.16
C SER A 569 22.89 -12.95 10.20
N ARG A 570 21.84 -13.70 10.56
CA ARG A 570 20.46 -13.16 10.65
C ARG A 570 20.32 -12.01 11.64
N TRP A 571 21.09 -12.02 12.73
CA TRP A 571 21.05 -10.98 13.75
C TRP A 571 21.77 -9.72 13.27
N ARG A 572 22.84 -9.85 12.49
CA ARG A 572 23.45 -8.71 11.79
C ARG A 572 22.47 -8.04 10.81
N PHE A 573 21.65 -8.82 10.10
CA PHE A 573 20.58 -8.26 9.26
C PHE A 573 19.53 -7.50 10.09
N ALA A 574 19.11 -8.04 11.23
CA ALA A 574 18.15 -7.40 12.12
C ALA A 574 18.70 -6.12 12.76
N GLN A 575 19.95 -6.14 13.22
CA GLN A 575 20.66 -4.97 13.73
C GLN A 575 20.74 -3.87 12.68
N ARG A 576 21.06 -4.19 11.41
CA ARG A 576 21.11 -3.18 10.36
C ARG A 576 19.77 -2.47 10.15
N ARG A 577 18.67 -3.21 10.15
CA ARG A 577 17.32 -2.59 10.06
C ARG A 577 16.99 -1.74 11.29
N MET A 578 17.40 -2.19 12.48
CA MET A 578 17.24 -1.42 13.71
C MET A 578 18.05 -0.11 13.67
N LEU A 579 19.33 -0.16 13.30
CA LEU A 579 20.18 1.02 13.17
C LEU A 579 19.66 1.99 12.12
N TYR A 580 19.16 1.48 10.99
CA TYR A 580 18.54 2.32 9.97
C TYR A 580 17.32 3.09 10.50
N LEU A 581 16.41 2.44 11.24
CA LEU A 581 15.18 3.09 11.72
C LEU A 581 15.37 3.91 12.99
N PHE A 582 16.15 3.42 13.95
CA PHE A 582 16.26 3.98 15.30
C PHE A 582 17.61 4.63 15.62
N GLY A 583 18.63 4.45 14.77
CA GLY A 583 19.97 4.98 15.03
C GLY A 583 20.01 6.50 15.08
N GLN A 584 20.76 7.10 15.99
CA GLN A 584 21.03 8.54 16.05
C GLN A 584 22.55 8.75 16.07
N PRO A 585 23.07 9.80 15.43
CA PRO A 585 24.50 10.00 15.32
C PRO A 585 25.08 10.34 16.69
N ILE A 586 26.20 9.70 17.03
CA ILE A 586 27.02 10.15 18.16
C ILE A 586 27.71 11.47 17.77
N SER A 587 28.03 12.31 18.75
CA SER A 587 28.64 13.62 18.50
C SER A 587 29.86 13.52 17.58
N GLY A 588 29.82 14.23 16.44
CA GLY A 588 30.88 14.23 15.42
C GLY A 588 30.77 13.12 14.36
N ALA A 589 29.83 12.17 14.49
CA ALA A 589 29.71 11.01 13.60
C ALA A 589 28.57 11.12 12.56
N ALA A 590 27.97 12.30 12.38
CA ALA A 590 26.83 12.50 11.46
C ALA A 590 27.13 12.05 10.01
N SER A 591 28.32 12.37 9.49
CA SER A 591 28.72 11.97 8.13
C SER A 591 28.83 10.46 7.96
N GLN A 592 29.21 9.72 9.01
CA GLN A 592 29.31 8.25 8.95
C GLN A 592 27.91 7.61 8.97
N LEU A 593 27.01 8.11 9.81
CA LEU A 593 25.61 7.69 9.79
C LEU A 593 24.98 7.96 8.43
N ASP A 594 25.20 9.13 7.85
CA ASP A 594 24.72 9.49 6.52
C ASP A 594 25.19 8.52 5.44
N THR A 595 26.49 8.19 5.46
CA THR A 595 27.08 7.18 4.58
C THR A 595 26.45 5.81 4.79
N TYR A 596 26.18 5.43 6.04
CA TYR A 596 25.48 4.18 6.35
C TYR A 596 24.05 4.16 5.78
N LEU A 597 23.30 5.26 5.94
CA LEU A 597 21.92 5.38 5.47
C LEU A 597 21.84 5.29 3.93
N ASP A 598 22.73 5.99 3.21
CA ASP A 598 22.75 6.00 1.74
C ASP A 598 23.05 4.60 1.17
N HIS A 599 23.99 3.87 1.79
CA HIS A 599 24.27 2.49 1.42
C HIS A 599 23.14 1.52 1.81
N PHE A 600 22.53 1.68 3.00
CA PHE A 600 21.38 0.85 3.42
C PHE A 600 20.20 1.03 2.46
N LEU A 601 19.94 2.26 2.06
CA LEU A 601 18.93 2.62 1.05
C LEU A 601 19.31 2.09 -0.32
N GLN A 602 20.57 1.75 -0.58
CA GLN A 602 21.08 1.41 -1.91
C GLN A 602 20.73 2.52 -2.93
N SER A 603 20.73 3.79 -2.49
CA SER A 603 20.20 4.95 -3.21
C SER A 603 21.00 6.20 -2.86
N PRO A 604 22.19 6.40 -3.44
CA PRO A 604 23.12 7.44 -3.01
C PRO A 604 22.59 8.88 -3.15
N ARG A 605 21.62 9.13 -4.04
CA ARG A 605 21.04 10.45 -4.28
C ARG A 605 19.64 10.63 -3.71
N LEU A 606 19.13 9.67 -2.93
CA LEU A 606 17.75 9.74 -2.44
C LEU A 606 17.55 10.88 -1.45
N ARG A 607 18.46 11.07 -0.50
CA ARG A 607 18.33 12.15 0.50
C ARG A 607 18.45 13.53 -0.14
N ASP A 608 19.40 13.71 -1.06
CA ASP A 608 19.51 14.93 -1.88
C ASP A 608 18.20 15.20 -2.64
N PHE A 609 17.71 14.18 -3.35
CA PHE A 609 16.48 14.25 -4.14
C PHE A 609 15.26 14.58 -3.28
N ASP A 610 15.19 14.01 -2.08
CA ASP A 610 14.14 14.29 -1.11
C ASP A 610 14.17 15.74 -0.64
N GLN A 611 15.35 16.25 -0.25
CA GLN A 611 15.52 17.63 0.15
C GLN A 611 15.11 18.59 -0.96
N TRP A 612 15.54 18.33 -2.20
CA TRP A 612 15.18 19.16 -3.35
C TRP A 612 13.67 19.17 -3.64
N ARG A 613 12.96 18.08 -3.31
CA ARG A 613 11.48 18.03 -3.43
C ARG A 613 10.76 18.84 -2.37
N HIS A 614 11.30 18.94 -1.16
CA HIS A 614 10.73 19.82 -0.13
C HIS A 614 11.05 21.29 -0.39
N ALA A 615 12.26 21.59 -0.88
CA ALA A 615 12.67 22.95 -1.21
C ALA A 615 12.09 23.46 -2.54
N GLU A 616 11.55 22.56 -3.38
CA GLU A 616 11.15 22.84 -4.77
C GLU A 616 12.28 23.48 -5.61
N ALA A 617 13.53 23.19 -5.25
CA ALA A 617 14.74 23.72 -5.86
C ALA A 617 15.95 22.81 -5.59
N ILE A 618 16.99 22.91 -6.43
CA ILE A 618 18.28 22.24 -6.18
C ILE A 618 19.11 23.11 -5.22
N GLU A 619 19.00 22.84 -3.93
CA GLU A 619 19.76 23.51 -2.86
C GLU A 619 21.16 22.90 -2.67
N ILE A 620 22.11 23.26 -3.54
CA ILE A 620 23.52 22.89 -3.42
C ILE A 620 24.41 24.08 -3.79
N SER A 621 25.68 24.05 -3.38
CA SER A 621 26.61 25.13 -3.73
C SER A 621 26.80 25.24 -5.26
N PRO A 622 27.15 26.43 -5.80
CA PRO A 622 27.41 26.59 -7.24
C PRO A 622 28.50 25.63 -7.77
N VAL A 623 29.48 25.31 -6.93
CA VAL A 623 30.56 24.37 -7.25
C VAL A 623 30.02 22.95 -7.39
N GLU A 624 29.20 22.50 -6.43
CA GLU A 624 28.55 21.18 -6.48
C GLU A 624 27.57 21.07 -7.63
N ARG A 625 26.83 22.15 -7.93
CA ARG A 625 25.92 22.22 -9.08
C ARG A 625 26.66 22.03 -10.39
N LYS A 626 27.79 22.72 -10.58
CA LYS A 626 28.65 22.55 -11.76
C LYS A 626 29.25 21.14 -11.82
N ARG A 627 29.65 20.57 -10.67
CA ARG A 627 30.15 19.19 -10.57
C ARG A 627 29.08 18.18 -10.95
N LEU A 628 27.86 18.30 -10.45
CA LEU A 628 26.74 17.42 -10.77
C LEU A 628 26.39 17.50 -12.26
N CYS A 629 26.33 18.71 -12.83
CA CYS A 629 26.12 18.91 -14.26
C CYS A 629 27.21 18.21 -15.10
N LYS A 630 28.48 18.40 -14.74
CA LYS A 630 29.61 17.73 -15.41
C LYS A 630 29.52 16.21 -15.29
N ASN A 631 29.08 15.68 -14.14
CA ASN A 631 28.88 14.24 -13.95
C ASN A 631 27.76 13.70 -14.85
N CYS A 632 26.63 14.41 -14.98
CA CYS A 632 25.58 14.06 -15.92
C CYS A 632 26.13 13.96 -17.35
N LEU A 633 26.85 15.00 -17.80
CA LEU A 633 27.39 15.06 -19.16
C LEU A 633 28.43 13.98 -19.46
N ARG A 634 29.28 13.63 -18.48
CA ARG A 634 30.24 12.52 -18.61
C ARG A 634 29.57 11.16 -18.77
N VAL A 635 28.45 10.94 -18.08
CA VAL A 635 27.68 9.70 -18.23
C VAL A 635 26.93 9.68 -19.56
N LEU A 636 26.41 10.83 -20.03
CA LEU A 636 25.83 10.93 -21.37
C LEU A 636 26.86 10.65 -22.47
N LEU A 637 28.09 11.16 -22.33
CA LEU A 637 29.21 10.82 -23.21
C LEU A 637 29.42 9.31 -23.27
N GLU A 638 29.43 8.64 -22.12
CA GLU A 638 29.60 7.18 -22.07
C GLU A 638 28.48 6.44 -22.80
N ILE A 639 27.24 6.86 -22.59
CA ILE A 639 26.07 6.20 -23.18
C ILE A 639 26.04 6.40 -24.71
N TYR A 640 26.23 7.65 -25.15
CA TYR A 640 26.11 8.01 -26.56
C TYR A 640 27.30 7.54 -27.40
N SER A 641 28.51 7.58 -26.85
CA SER A 641 29.70 7.11 -27.56
C SER A 641 29.96 5.61 -27.42
N GLY A 642 29.56 5.01 -26.30
CA GLY A 642 29.91 3.64 -25.94
C GLY A 642 31.30 3.47 -25.30
N PHE A 643 32.10 4.53 -25.19
CA PHE A 643 33.35 4.54 -24.43
C PHE A 643 33.07 4.83 -22.96
N SER A 644 33.81 4.22 -22.02
CA SER A 644 33.60 4.52 -20.60
C SER A 644 33.99 5.96 -20.25
N ALA A 645 33.31 6.56 -19.27
CA ALA A 645 33.56 7.95 -18.86
C ALA A 645 35.03 8.20 -18.43
N GLY A 646 35.73 7.16 -17.98
CA GLY A 646 37.14 7.22 -17.61
C GLY A 646 38.13 7.29 -18.79
N GLN A 647 37.71 6.93 -20.01
CA GLN A 647 38.56 7.02 -21.21
C GLN A 647 38.65 8.45 -21.76
N PHE A 648 37.73 9.32 -21.37
CA PHE A 648 37.77 10.73 -21.72
C PHE A 648 38.69 11.49 -20.80
N ARG A 649 39.40 12.47 -21.36
CA ARG A 649 40.29 13.34 -20.59
C ARG A 649 39.54 14.15 -19.53
N ALA A 650 40.27 14.62 -18.51
CA ALA A 650 39.69 15.38 -17.41
C ALA A 650 39.18 16.77 -17.83
N ASP A 651 39.83 17.34 -18.84
CA ASP A 651 39.55 18.62 -19.50
C ASP A 651 38.51 18.50 -20.63
N GLN A 652 37.82 17.37 -20.78
CA GLN A 652 36.73 17.22 -21.76
C GLN A 652 35.67 18.32 -21.59
N GLU A 653 35.43 19.11 -22.65
CA GLU A 653 34.50 20.24 -22.66
C GLU A 653 33.29 20.04 -23.58
N TYR A 654 33.24 18.96 -24.36
CA TYR A 654 32.18 18.71 -25.34
C TYR A 654 31.44 17.40 -25.07
N LEU A 655 30.14 17.38 -25.32
CA LEU A 655 29.32 16.18 -25.43
C LEU A 655 29.28 15.76 -26.91
N TYR A 656 29.77 14.56 -27.20
CA TYR A 656 29.78 13.98 -28.54
C TYR A 656 28.55 13.09 -28.76
N LEU A 657 27.79 13.36 -29.82
CA LEU A 657 26.72 12.49 -30.27
C LEU A 657 27.25 11.66 -31.43
N THR A 658 27.30 10.32 -31.30
CA THR A 658 27.97 9.46 -32.29
C THR A 658 27.05 8.43 -32.94
N LEU A 659 27.35 7.95 -34.16
CA LEU A 659 26.59 6.87 -34.83
C LEU A 659 26.92 5.48 -34.31
N ARG A 660 26.78 5.31 -33.00
CA ARG A 660 26.91 4.01 -32.33
C ARG A 660 25.85 3.03 -32.81
N ARG A 661 26.24 1.78 -33.03
CA ARG A 661 25.29 0.70 -33.27
C ARG A 661 24.51 0.38 -31.98
N PRO A 662 23.21 0.08 -32.07
CA PRO A 662 22.43 -0.35 -30.91
C PRO A 662 22.94 -1.68 -30.31
N ASP A 663 23.55 -2.52 -31.15
CA ASP A 663 24.10 -3.82 -30.75
C ASP A 663 25.35 -3.65 -29.87
N ARG A 664 25.22 -4.04 -28.60
CA ARG A 664 26.29 -3.97 -27.59
C ARG A 664 27.27 -5.15 -27.67
N ALA A 665 27.03 -6.16 -28.50
CA ALA A 665 27.91 -7.32 -28.65
C ALA A 665 29.19 -7.02 -29.42
N VAL A 666 29.19 -5.94 -30.22
CA VAL A 666 30.34 -5.54 -31.04
C VAL A 666 31.04 -4.35 -30.38
N VAL A 667 32.29 -4.57 -29.96
CA VAL A 667 33.15 -3.47 -29.50
C VAL A 667 33.49 -2.58 -30.70
N GLN A 668 33.14 -1.30 -30.62
CA GLN A 668 33.39 -0.32 -31.67
C GLN A 668 34.49 0.65 -31.20
N PRO A 669 35.76 0.42 -31.56
CA PRO A 669 36.88 1.26 -31.12
C PRO A 669 36.91 2.63 -31.81
N THR A 670 36.12 2.82 -32.88
CA THR A 670 35.97 4.07 -33.60
C THR A 670 34.49 4.37 -33.81
N GLN A 671 34.11 5.63 -33.60
CA GLN A 671 32.74 6.12 -33.73
C GLN A 671 32.72 7.40 -34.56
N LEU A 672 31.76 7.52 -35.48
CA LEU A 672 31.54 8.76 -36.23
C LEU A 672 30.77 9.74 -35.34
N VAL A 673 31.31 10.93 -35.12
CA VAL A 673 30.67 12.03 -34.39
C VAL A 673 29.77 12.79 -35.36
N VAL A 674 28.48 12.90 -35.01
CA VAL A 674 27.47 13.63 -35.78
C VAL A 674 27.32 15.05 -35.25
N ALA A 675 27.47 15.25 -33.94
CA ALA A 675 27.35 16.57 -33.34
C ALA A 675 28.28 16.72 -32.14
N GLU A 676 28.81 17.93 -31.98
CA GLU A 676 29.62 18.37 -30.85
C GLU A 676 28.86 19.47 -30.10
N LEU A 677 28.62 19.25 -28.81
CA LEU A 677 27.82 20.16 -27.99
C LEU A 677 28.67 20.66 -26.80
N PRO A 678 28.94 21.98 -26.68
CA PRO A 678 29.71 22.51 -25.57
C PRO A 678 29.05 22.23 -24.22
N PHE A 679 29.81 21.82 -23.21
CA PHE A 679 29.32 21.64 -21.84
C PHE A 679 28.80 22.95 -21.24
N SER A 680 29.29 24.10 -21.70
CA SER A 680 28.83 25.42 -21.29
C SER A 680 27.37 25.71 -21.66
N ASP A 681 26.82 25.01 -22.65
CA ASP A 681 25.43 25.18 -23.10
C ASP A 681 24.45 24.41 -22.19
N PHE A 682 24.96 23.68 -21.19
CA PHE A 682 24.17 22.90 -20.27
C PHE A 682 24.18 23.47 -18.86
N ASP A 683 23.01 23.48 -18.24
CA ASP A 683 22.85 23.81 -16.84
C ASP A 683 21.81 22.90 -16.17
N LEU A 684 21.78 22.93 -14.83
CA LEU A 684 20.77 22.23 -14.05
C LEU A 684 19.65 23.19 -13.66
N ASP A 685 18.43 22.69 -13.61
CA ASP A 685 17.29 23.41 -13.06
C ASP A 685 16.36 22.44 -12.31
N TYR A 686 15.26 22.94 -11.78
CA TYR A 686 14.26 22.15 -11.10
C TYR A 686 12.88 22.31 -11.75
N ASP A 687 12.17 21.21 -11.96
CA ASP A 687 10.79 21.23 -12.46
C ASP A 687 9.85 21.21 -11.24
N PRO A 688 9.19 22.33 -10.91
CA PRO A 688 8.29 22.37 -9.75
C PRO A 688 7.03 21.52 -9.94
N LEU A 689 6.60 21.28 -11.19
CA LEU A 689 5.40 20.50 -11.49
C LEU A 689 5.68 19.00 -11.40
N ALA A 690 6.77 18.55 -12.03
CA ALA A 690 7.19 17.15 -11.96
C ALA A 690 7.92 16.81 -10.65
N ARG A 691 8.35 17.82 -9.89
CA ARG A 691 9.12 17.72 -8.64
C ARG A 691 10.39 16.89 -8.81
N VAL A 692 11.15 17.20 -9.87
CA VAL A 692 12.41 16.54 -10.21
C VAL A 692 13.43 17.56 -10.72
N PRO A 693 14.73 17.34 -10.48
CA PRO A 693 15.77 18.11 -11.14
C PRO A 693 15.79 17.80 -12.64
N LEU A 694 16.31 18.73 -13.44
CA LEU A 694 16.42 18.57 -14.89
C LEU A 694 17.73 19.15 -15.42
N LEU A 695 18.27 18.50 -16.45
CA LEU A 695 19.41 18.99 -17.22
C LEU A 695 18.87 19.71 -18.46
N ARG A 696 19.20 20.99 -18.61
CA ARG A 696 18.78 21.79 -19.78
C ARG A 696 19.91 21.93 -20.77
N PHE A 697 19.52 22.09 -22.03
CA PHE A 697 20.39 22.54 -23.10
C PHE A 697 19.86 23.87 -23.65
N GLN A 698 20.75 24.85 -23.82
CA GLN A 698 20.45 26.20 -24.35
C GLN A 698 19.24 26.87 -23.70
N ASN A 699 19.29 27.08 -22.38
CA ASN A 699 18.23 27.71 -21.58
C ASN A 699 16.87 26.97 -21.66
N GLY A 700 16.89 25.64 -21.76
CA GLY A 700 15.68 24.81 -21.64
C GLY A 700 14.96 24.50 -22.95
N LYS A 701 15.56 24.81 -24.11
CA LYS A 701 15.01 24.38 -25.41
C LYS A 701 14.84 22.88 -25.49
N VAL A 702 15.77 22.14 -24.91
CA VAL A 702 15.70 20.70 -24.72
C VAL A 702 16.02 20.43 -23.25
N SER A 703 15.24 19.56 -22.61
CA SER A 703 15.40 19.26 -21.19
C SER A 703 15.31 17.76 -20.94
N LEU A 704 16.18 17.25 -20.07
CA LEU A 704 16.18 15.88 -19.59
C LEU A 704 15.79 15.85 -18.11
N LEU A 705 14.67 15.21 -17.79
CA LEU A 705 14.25 14.99 -16.41
C LEU A 705 15.18 14.00 -15.70
N LEU A 706 15.76 14.42 -14.58
CA LEU A 706 16.68 13.61 -13.77
C LEU A 706 15.91 12.92 -12.66
N SER A 707 15.24 11.81 -13.01
CA SER A 707 14.57 10.93 -12.04
C SER A 707 15.58 10.33 -11.04
N LEU A 708 15.12 9.93 -9.85
CA LEU A 708 15.98 9.31 -8.83
C LEU A 708 16.80 8.12 -9.36
N PRO A 709 16.22 7.14 -10.11
CA PRO A 709 17.01 6.05 -10.66
C PRO A 709 18.11 6.50 -11.62
N LEU A 710 17.86 7.56 -12.38
CA LEU A 710 18.86 8.14 -13.28
C LEU A 710 19.97 8.88 -12.51
N LEU A 711 19.64 9.63 -11.46
CA LEU A 711 20.62 10.27 -10.58
C LEU A 711 21.52 9.25 -9.88
N ASP A 712 20.94 8.18 -9.35
CA ASP A 712 21.69 7.10 -8.71
C ASP A 712 22.58 6.37 -9.71
N PHE A 713 22.10 6.13 -10.93
CA PHE A 713 22.91 5.56 -12.01
C PHE A 713 24.09 6.47 -12.37
N ILE A 714 23.87 7.78 -12.50
CA ILE A 714 24.93 8.76 -12.80
C ILE A 714 25.97 8.78 -11.67
N HIS A 715 25.52 8.76 -10.41
CA HIS A 715 26.41 8.72 -9.25
C HIS A 715 27.28 7.45 -9.26
N ARG A 716 26.67 6.27 -9.41
CA ARG A 716 27.42 4.99 -9.42
C ARG A 716 28.42 4.89 -10.57
N ARG A 717 28.04 5.38 -11.77
CA ARG A 717 28.97 5.43 -12.92
C ARG A 717 30.14 6.38 -12.67
N HIS A 718 29.88 7.52 -12.04
CA HIS A 718 30.94 8.45 -11.64
C HIS A 718 31.92 7.84 -10.63
N GLU A 719 31.43 7.02 -9.70
CA GLU A 719 32.28 6.26 -8.75
C GLU A 719 32.99 5.04 -9.37
N GLY A 720 32.76 4.76 -10.66
CA GLY A 720 33.40 3.64 -11.36
C GLY A 720 32.74 2.28 -11.12
N GLN A 721 31.51 2.25 -10.59
CA GLN A 721 30.78 1.00 -10.38
C GLN A 721 30.26 0.43 -11.71
N LEU A 722 30.83 -0.69 -12.15
CA LEU A 722 30.45 -1.42 -13.36
C LEU A 722 29.43 -2.51 -12.98
N GLY A 723 28.13 -2.26 -13.19
CA GLY A 723 27.11 -3.30 -12.94
C GLY A 723 25.71 -2.82 -12.56
N SER A 724 25.47 -1.52 -12.42
CA SER A 724 24.09 -1.03 -12.26
C SER A 724 23.44 -0.86 -13.63
N ASP A 725 22.48 -1.74 -13.94
CA ASP A 725 21.66 -1.62 -15.14
C ASP A 725 20.55 -0.59 -14.91
N LEU A 726 20.45 0.34 -15.84
CA LEU A 726 19.36 1.32 -15.90
C LEU A 726 18.16 0.67 -16.59
N SER A 727 16.95 0.88 -16.07
CA SER A 727 15.74 0.31 -16.67
C SER A 727 15.54 0.78 -18.12
N GLN A 728 14.87 -0.03 -18.94
CA GLN A 728 14.62 0.29 -20.36
C GLN A 728 13.91 1.62 -20.55
N ILE A 729 13.03 2.02 -19.62
CA ILE A 729 12.29 3.28 -19.68
C ILE A 729 13.26 4.48 -19.61
N HIS A 730 14.21 4.45 -18.69
CA HIS A 730 15.19 5.54 -18.57
C HIS A 730 16.21 5.50 -19.71
N LEU A 731 16.57 4.33 -20.23
CA LEU A 731 17.40 4.25 -21.45
C LEU A 731 16.69 4.87 -22.65
N ALA A 732 15.40 4.60 -22.84
CA ALA A 732 14.59 5.22 -23.88
C ALA A 732 14.51 6.75 -23.71
N GLN A 733 14.41 7.23 -22.46
CA GLN A 733 14.45 8.66 -22.15
C GLN A 733 15.77 9.33 -22.59
N LEU A 734 16.90 8.64 -22.39
CA LEU A 734 18.21 9.14 -22.79
C LEU A 734 18.41 9.15 -24.31
N GLU A 735 17.90 8.14 -25.02
CA GLU A 735 17.90 8.12 -26.49
C GLU A 735 16.95 9.18 -27.07
N TRP A 736 15.79 9.41 -26.44
CA TRP A 736 14.90 10.50 -26.82
C TRP A 736 15.59 11.86 -26.66
N PHE A 737 16.26 12.09 -25.53
CA PHE A 737 17.02 13.33 -25.30
C PHE A 737 18.12 13.52 -26.35
N ARG A 738 18.84 12.43 -26.70
CA ARG A 738 19.84 12.44 -27.78
C ARG A 738 19.24 12.85 -29.12
N ALA A 739 18.10 12.27 -29.49
CA ALA A 739 17.43 12.60 -30.75
C ALA A 739 17.02 14.07 -30.80
N GLU A 740 16.49 14.61 -29.69
CA GLU A 740 16.08 16.02 -29.63
C GLU A 740 17.28 16.98 -29.68
N LEU A 741 18.41 16.61 -29.07
CA LEU A 741 19.67 17.34 -29.25
C LEU A 741 20.14 17.33 -30.72
N LEU A 742 20.10 16.18 -31.40
CA LEU A 742 20.47 16.07 -32.82
C LEU A 742 19.63 16.97 -33.72
N ARG A 743 18.31 17.02 -33.49
CA ARG A 743 17.39 17.87 -34.27
C ARG A 743 17.71 19.36 -34.15
N MET A 744 18.26 19.78 -33.01
CA MET A 744 18.72 21.15 -32.80
C MET A 744 20.06 21.44 -33.51
N THR A 745 20.91 20.43 -33.70
CA THR A 745 22.24 20.56 -34.31
C THR A 745 22.29 20.35 -35.82
N ASP A 746 21.33 19.62 -36.41
CA ASP A 746 21.25 19.34 -37.85
C ASP A 746 21.21 20.60 -38.73
N LYS A 747 20.96 21.78 -38.14
CA LYS A 747 20.98 23.07 -38.84
C LYS A 747 22.39 23.68 -39.03
N LYS A 748 23.46 23.07 -38.50
CA LYS A 748 24.78 23.72 -38.36
C LYS A 748 26.01 22.93 -38.85
N ILE A 749 25.89 21.70 -39.34
CA ILE A 749 27.08 20.91 -39.75
C ILE A 749 27.52 21.35 -41.15
N GLY A 750 28.78 21.79 -41.28
CA GLY A 750 29.42 22.02 -42.57
C GLY A 750 29.45 20.74 -43.38
N ARG A 751 29.08 20.78 -44.66
CA ARG A 751 28.84 19.58 -45.50
C ARG A 751 30.06 18.66 -45.66
N ASN A 752 31.28 19.12 -45.32
CA ASN A 752 32.53 18.47 -45.72
C ASN A 752 33.39 17.99 -44.53
N ASP A 753 32.96 18.18 -43.28
CA ASP A 753 33.74 17.78 -42.10
C ASP A 753 33.28 16.42 -41.56
N VAL A 754 34.23 15.48 -41.46
CA VAL A 754 34.01 14.13 -40.91
C VAL A 754 34.86 13.96 -39.65
N VAL A 755 34.19 13.82 -38.51
CA VAL A 755 34.85 13.73 -37.20
C VAL A 755 34.71 12.33 -36.62
N PHE A 756 35.82 11.68 -36.30
CA PHE A 756 35.84 10.38 -35.63
C PHE A 756 36.35 10.47 -34.20
N LEU A 757 35.67 9.76 -33.30
CA LEU A 757 36.09 9.52 -31.93
C LEU A 757 36.66 8.10 -31.84
N ARG A 758 37.94 7.96 -31.51
CA ARG A 758 38.65 6.68 -31.51
C ARG A 758 39.31 6.40 -30.17
N ALA A 759 39.18 5.17 -29.67
CA ALA A 759 39.99 4.69 -28.55
C ALA A 759 41.43 4.41 -29.03
N GLY A 760 42.39 5.08 -28.39
CA GLY A 760 43.82 4.86 -28.58
C GLY A 760 44.31 3.60 -27.86
N ILE A 761 45.55 3.23 -28.14
CA ILE A 761 46.23 2.09 -27.50
C ILE A 761 46.49 2.39 -26.00
N ASP A 762 46.58 3.68 -25.66
CA ASP A 762 46.65 4.19 -24.29
C ASP A 762 45.32 4.07 -23.52
N GLY A 763 44.26 3.58 -24.17
CA GLY A 763 42.92 3.46 -23.61
C GLY A 763 42.15 4.79 -23.57
N GLN A 764 42.76 5.91 -23.96
CA GLN A 764 42.10 7.22 -24.01
C GLN A 764 41.35 7.43 -25.34
N THR A 765 40.34 8.27 -25.33
CA THR A 765 39.64 8.68 -26.56
C THR A 765 40.32 9.88 -27.22
N HIS A 766 40.52 9.80 -28.53
CA HIS A 766 41.11 10.85 -29.37
C HIS A 766 40.14 11.23 -30.48
N LEU A 767 40.10 12.52 -30.79
CA LEU A 767 39.25 13.06 -31.86
C LEU A 767 40.11 13.26 -33.12
N HIS A 768 39.63 12.74 -34.25
CA HIS A 768 40.28 12.88 -35.55
C HIS A 768 39.33 13.58 -36.50
N ARG A 769 39.73 14.75 -36.99
CA ARG A 769 38.95 15.53 -37.94
C ARG A 769 39.50 15.32 -39.35
N TYR A 770 38.59 15.12 -40.29
CA TYR A 770 38.89 14.97 -41.69
C TYR A 770 38.03 15.93 -42.49
N VAL A 771 38.61 16.54 -43.52
CA VAL A 771 37.89 17.36 -44.49
C VAL A 771 37.79 16.58 -45.79
N LEU A 772 36.59 16.54 -46.37
CA LEU A 772 36.38 15.98 -47.70
C LEU A 772 36.82 17.00 -48.75
N ASP A 773 37.93 16.69 -49.42
CA ASP A 773 38.32 17.35 -50.66
C ASP A 773 37.42 16.81 -51.79
N GLU A 774 36.41 17.60 -52.17
CA GLU A 774 35.46 17.27 -53.23
C GLU A 774 36.12 17.18 -54.61
N GLU A 775 37.21 17.92 -54.86
CA GLU A 775 37.89 17.94 -56.16
C GLU A 775 38.68 16.63 -56.38
N ASN A 776 39.36 16.15 -55.34
CA ASN A 776 40.17 14.94 -55.43
C ASN A 776 39.48 13.67 -54.89
N GLN A 777 38.24 13.79 -54.37
CA GLN A 777 37.50 12.73 -53.68
C GLN A 777 38.31 12.05 -52.57
N ARG A 778 39.06 12.83 -51.77
CA ARG A 778 39.92 12.33 -50.69
C ARG A 778 39.54 12.95 -49.35
N LEU A 779 39.70 12.17 -48.29
CA LEU A 779 39.61 12.67 -46.92
C LEU A 779 41.01 13.09 -46.49
N GLU A 780 41.20 14.39 -46.26
CA GLU A 780 42.45 14.94 -45.74
C GLU A 780 42.32 15.17 -44.24
N LEU A 781 43.41 14.93 -43.50
CA LEU A 781 43.43 15.12 -42.06
C LEU A 781 43.52 16.62 -41.76
N GLU A 782 42.56 17.16 -41.03
CA GLU A 782 42.61 18.55 -40.57
C GLU A 782 43.80 18.66 -39.62
N THR A 783 44.80 19.46 -39.99
CA THR A 783 46.11 19.53 -39.30
C THR A 783 46.11 20.46 -38.11
#